data_AF-A0A1Y1MEQ5-F1
#
_entry.id   AF-A0A1Y1MEQ5-F1
#
_cell.length_a   1.000
_cell.length_b   1.000
_cell.length_c   1.000
_cell.angle_alpha   90.00
_cell.angle_beta   90.00
_cell.angle_gamma   90.00
#
_symmetry.space_group_name_H-M   'P 1'
#
loop_
_entity.id
_entity.type
_entity.pdbx_description
1 polymer ?
#
loop_
_entity_poly.entity_id
_entity_poly.type
_entity_poly.pdbx_seq_one_letter_code
_entity_poly.pdbx_strand_id
1 'polypeptide(L)'
;VDTLRTMNPNFYSIIYDHDLYPKEFILNFGVNGKHWKTESDRSRELSLRHDMVCILLCNLQPMDHHKIIESLQRKRKIPFESQGFPLPSPKKFRSDESTVAPSTSSVVSLVTKSSSSGSSGSTRDTVEAQHSEESLYRFWLIEGMPNSGQIQSSLAEEFGCATPHSTWDIGDRELNKFIEVKVSFDREECINLYESKKAEIRGWTSLVIINPKSGKAEWIDHPGNIAGESKVVNFIVRRSEIMRDAGIMDSNIQDIKNISERLFCSPWFEEIYNEWEVDWWTSCNDVFYNQEFLIPSPQTPPQLLVPSELLNNLSPLNEKDRKVRIKWTGKLIPEGFCHNIHTKSSNDFDMTKEFFNIIRDLVGLKVRKVDGNMRSKTMPEDILSILDHVVSDPKSTNFNLCIENLDSENRVNFLRCLGIKAKKRTFDPSDKSSRQPKFPTHAPMLYDNWFDEVLRLQSKDHEEKGYYCYPDLLERTGDDHHPIAYMCEKIHQTASKALLSSNAAVTSSKATNIYSRLGGSYLCRDLKKKKGLDPIAIMPIYARLQKPQVDDHIEESRLLSGVLVRGPNHAKSPTDRVSFITIELMKNNPDTRTFALSIHNAHAVFNDNFIVIVRQNSIMKEDCSYGTFNANAMFVPMNLIGTMLFENPSTTSTYDPMEKAKKLLLENSNWLRARYTEGVVMSLIGNSRDEGYFSCLRKLFMLLINWKNHDHGFCWDIRTFCEKMNECLVDNPLSMHLHQSLLMILQVRKITIEGSKIEL
;
A
#
# COMPACT_ATOMS: atom_id res chain seq x y z
N VAL A 1 5.43 13.79 7.76
CA VAL A 1 6.51 14.39 8.57
C VAL A 1 5.94 15.10 9.81
N ASP A 2 4.75 14.73 10.29
CA ASP A 2 4.08 15.41 11.43
C ASP A 2 3.58 14.45 12.52
N THR A 3 4.31 13.38 12.82
CA THR A 3 3.94 12.45 13.89
C THR A 3 5.16 11.71 14.42
N LEU A 4 6.06 12.41 15.13
CA LEU A 4 7.09 11.82 16.01
C LEU A 4 7.81 12.91 16.85
N ARG A 5 7.05 13.79 17.52
CA ARG A 5 7.55 14.46 18.74
C ARG A 5 7.01 13.67 19.93
N THR A 6 7.57 12.49 20.14
CA THR A 6 7.48 11.79 21.42
C THR A 6 8.07 12.71 22.49
N MET A 7 7.30 12.93 23.56
CA MET A 7 7.72 13.64 24.76
C MET A 7 9.05 13.09 25.25
N ASN A 8 10.14 13.83 25.06
CA ASN A 8 11.42 13.48 25.68
C ASN A 8 11.26 13.79 27.17
N PRO A 9 11.34 12.80 28.09
CA PRO A 9 11.13 13.03 29.52
C PRO A 9 12.15 14.06 30.03
N ASN A 10 11.66 15.16 30.59
CA ASN A 10 12.48 16.33 30.89
C ASN A 10 13.25 16.17 32.21
N PHE A 11 14.20 15.22 32.29
CA PHE A 11 15.06 15.02 33.47
C PHE A 11 15.86 16.28 33.83
N TYR A 12 16.08 17.19 32.86
CA TYR A 12 16.66 18.50 33.10
C TYR A 12 15.88 19.33 34.14
N SER A 13 14.54 19.35 34.05
CA SER A 13 13.75 20.15 34.99
C SER A 13 13.79 19.57 36.41
N ILE A 14 13.95 18.25 36.53
CA ILE A 14 14.14 17.60 37.84
C ILE A 14 15.44 18.04 38.50
N ILE A 15 16.52 18.16 37.72
CA ILE A 15 17.83 18.55 38.23
C ILE A 15 17.85 20.04 38.61
N TYR A 16 17.30 20.92 37.76
CA TYR A 16 17.54 22.36 37.86
C TYR A 16 16.34 23.22 38.29
N ASP A 17 15.10 22.77 38.05
CA ASP A 17 13.91 23.64 38.15
C ASP A 17 13.03 23.35 39.38
N HIS A 18 13.17 22.17 40.01
CA HIS A 18 12.29 21.73 41.10
C HIS A 18 12.89 21.83 42.51
N ASP A 19 14.08 22.43 42.66
CA ASP A 19 14.83 22.55 43.93
C ASP A 19 14.99 21.21 44.68
N LEU A 20 14.95 20.08 43.97
CA LEU A 20 15.14 18.75 44.54
C LEU A 20 16.59 18.54 45.01
N TYR A 21 17.54 19.11 44.27
CA TYR A 21 18.96 19.09 44.56
C TYR A 21 19.46 20.52 44.84
N PRO A 22 20.22 20.76 45.94
CA PRO A 22 20.84 22.06 46.17
C PRO A 22 21.79 22.44 45.04
N LYS A 23 21.84 23.72 44.65
CA LYS A 23 22.71 24.20 43.55
C LYS A 23 24.19 23.90 43.78
N GLU A 24 24.65 24.03 45.02
CA GLU A 24 26.03 23.71 45.41
C GLU A 24 26.32 22.21 45.31
N PHE A 25 25.32 21.37 45.58
CA PHE A 25 25.41 19.92 45.42
C PHE A 25 25.57 19.55 43.94
N ILE A 26 24.74 20.11 43.05
CA ILE A 26 24.84 19.89 41.60
C ILE A 26 26.19 20.35 41.06
N LEU A 27 26.75 21.45 41.59
CA LEU A 27 28.05 21.95 41.15
C LEU A 27 29.19 20.99 41.53
N ASN A 28 29.18 20.49 42.77
CA ASN A 28 30.27 19.67 43.32
C ASN A 28 30.21 18.20 42.87
N PHE A 29 29.03 17.58 42.92
CA PHE A 29 28.84 16.16 42.56
C PHE A 29 28.44 15.96 41.09
N GLY A 30 27.97 17.02 40.43
CA GLY A 30 27.62 16.99 39.01
C GLY A 30 28.65 17.70 38.12
N VAL A 31 28.57 19.03 38.04
CA VAL A 31 29.27 19.86 37.01
C VAL A 31 30.79 19.71 37.02
N ASN A 32 31.37 19.54 38.21
CA ASN A 32 32.82 19.33 38.38
C ASN A 32 33.25 17.87 38.15
N GLY A 33 32.30 16.95 37.93
CA GLY A 33 32.53 15.54 37.64
C GLY A 33 33.08 15.31 36.22
N LYS A 34 33.95 14.30 36.09
CA LYS A 34 34.71 14.01 34.85
C LYS A 34 33.82 13.67 33.65
N HIS A 35 32.65 13.09 33.87
CA HIS A 35 31.76 12.55 32.83
C HIS A 35 30.48 13.38 32.59
N TRP A 36 30.28 14.44 33.40
CA TRP A 36 29.03 15.23 33.41
C TRP A 36 28.67 15.82 32.04
N LYS A 37 29.65 16.38 31.31
CA LYS A 37 29.41 17.06 30.03
C LYS A 37 28.98 16.11 28.89
N THR A 38 29.33 14.82 29.00
CA THR A 38 29.09 13.81 27.95
C THR A 38 27.86 12.95 28.21
N GLU A 39 27.28 13.02 29.41
CA GLU A 39 26.14 12.20 29.82
C GLU A 39 24.78 12.79 29.46
N SER A 40 23.79 11.91 29.28
CA SER A 40 22.39 12.31 29.10
C SER A 40 21.80 12.87 30.40
N ASP A 41 20.78 13.72 30.33
CA ASP A 41 20.14 14.27 31.54
C ASP A 41 19.52 13.17 32.44
N ARG A 42 19.09 12.05 31.86
CA ARG A 42 18.67 10.85 32.61
C ARG A 42 19.83 10.27 33.41
N SER A 43 20.99 10.06 32.77
CA SER A 43 22.18 9.52 33.44
C SER A 43 22.68 10.45 34.55
N ARG A 44 22.69 11.76 34.29
CA ARG A 44 23.04 12.80 35.27
C ARG A 44 22.13 12.75 36.51
N GLU A 45 20.82 12.65 36.29
CA GLU A 45 19.86 12.58 37.39
C GLU A 45 20.02 11.29 38.21
N LEU A 46 20.21 10.14 37.54
CA LEU A 46 20.41 8.86 38.22
C LEU A 46 21.68 8.84 39.08
N SER A 47 22.76 9.50 38.63
CA SER A 47 24.00 9.69 39.39
C SER A 47 23.76 10.58 40.62
N LEU A 48 23.23 11.80 40.42
CA LEU A 48 22.95 12.73 41.53
C LEU A 48 22.01 12.13 42.58
N ARG A 49 21.03 11.33 42.15
CA ARG A 49 20.13 10.59 43.02
C ARG A 49 20.88 9.62 43.93
N HIS A 50 21.80 8.84 43.37
CA HIS A 50 22.59 7.86 44.13
C HIS A 50 23.49 8.58 45.14
N ASP A 51 24.23 9.61 44.70
CA ASP A 51 25.10 10.42 45.57
C ASP A 51 24.34 11.06 46.74
N MET A 52 23.17 11.67 46.45
CA MET A 52 22.33 12.29 47.47
C MET A 52 21.84 11.27 48.50
N VAL A 53 21.43 10.08 48.04
CA VAL A 53 21.01 9.00 48.93
C VAL A 53 22.16 8.57 49.84
N CYS A 54 23.38 8.41 49.32
CA CYS A 54 24.56 8.05 50.11
C CYS A 54 24.86 9.08 51.20
N ILE A 55 24.77 10.37 50.87
CA ILE A 55 24.97 11.48 51.82
C ILE A 55 23.89 11.49 52.91
N LEU A 56 22.62 11.32 52.52
CA LEU A 56 21.51 11.33 53.47
C LEU A 56 21.59 10.16 54.46
N LEU A 57 22.13 9.00 54.04
CA LEU A 57 22.41 7.88 54.94
C LEU A 57 23.51 8.21 55.95
N CYS A 58 24.56 8.94 55.56
CA CYS A 58 25.70 9.23 56.42
C CYS A 58 25.42 10.29 57.52
N ASN A 59 24.62 11.31 57.20
CA ASN A 59 24.61 12.60 57.91
C ASN A 59 23.72 12.68 59.18
N LEU A 60 23.71 11.65 60.04
CA LEU A 60 22.78 11.63 61.20
C LEU A 60 23.23 10.93 62.50
N GLN A 61 24.34 10.19 62.55
CA GLN A 61 24.74 9.47 63.78
C GLN A 61 26.17 9.82 64.21
N PRO A 62 26.34 10.59 65.32
CA PRO A 62 27.65 10.75 65.94
C PRO A 62 28.10 9.43 66.59
N MET A 63 29.39 9.18 66.59
CA MET A 63 30.04 8.03 67.24
C MET A 63 29.95 8.14 68.76
N ASP A 64 29.75 7.00 69.43
CA ASP A 64 29.78 6.91 70.89
C ASP A 64 31.18 7.27 71.42
N HIS A 65 31.26 8.18 72.40
CA HIS A 65 32.51 8.70 72.95
C HIS A 65 33.43 7.59 73.48
N HIS A 66 32.89 6.47 73.96
CA HIS A 66 33.69 5.33 74.42
C HIS A 66 34.44 4.60 73.29
N LYS A 67 33.84 4.49 72.09
CA LYS A 67 34.47 3.85 70.92
C LYS A 67 35.53 4.74 70.27
N ILE A 68 35.35 6.07 70.33
CA ILE A 68 36.36 7.04 69.88
C ILE A 68 37.66 6.87 70.70
N ILE A 69 37.54 6.69 72.02
CA ILE A 69 38.69 6.48 72.93
C ILE A 69 39.39 5.14 72.64
N GLU A 70 38.64 4.08 72.34
CA GLU A 70 39.21 2.76 71.97
C GLU A 70 40.02 2.80 70.65
N SER A 71 39.51 3.50 69.63
CA SER A 71 40.21 3.66 68.34
C SER A 71 41.52 4.46 68.48
N LEU A 72 41.54 5.49 69.33
CA LEU A 72 42.73 6.29 69.63
C LEU A 72 43.77 5.49 70.46
N GLN A 73 43.33 4.54 71.28
CA GLN A 73 44.23 3.66 72.04
C GLN A 73 44.87 2.56 71.19
N ARG A 74 44.20 2.06 70.13
CA ARG A 74 44.79 1.11 69.16
C ARG A 74 45.92 1.74 68.33
N LYS A 75 45.79 3.00 67.92
CA LYS A 75 46.87 3.74 67.20
C LYS A 75 48.15 3.97 68.03
N ARG A 76 48.11 3.81 69.35
CA ARG A 76 49.27 3.99 70.25
C ARG A 76 49.99 2.68 70.63
N LYS A 77 49.54 1.50 70.17
CA LYS A 77 50.17 0.20 70.48
C LYS A 77 50.62 -0.52 69.20
N ILE A 78 51.74 -0.11 68.61
CA ILE A 78 52.57 -0.99 67.77
C ILE A 78 54.02 -0.84 68.25
N PRO A 79 54.63 -1.87 68.88
CA PRO A 79 56.05 -1.87 69.25
C PRO A 79 56.93 -2.15 68.04
N PHE A 80 58.02 -1.40 67.98
CA PHE A 80 59.12 -1.53 67.03
C PHE A 80 60.04 -2.66 67.51
N GLU A 81 60.04 -3.84 66.86
CA GLU A 81 61.12 -4.82 67.00
C GLU A 81 61.58 -5.34 65.64
N SER A 82 62.90 -5.34 65.50
CA SER A 82 63.73 -5.47 64.32
C SER A 82 64.04 -6.92 63.94
N GLN A 83 64.06 -7.26 62.64
CA GLN A 83 65.12 -8.11 62.02
C GLN A 83 65.33 -7.69 60.53
N GLY A 84 66.61 -7.51 60.13
CA GLY A 84 67.09 -6.85 58.89
C GLY A 84 66.83 -7.61 57.59
N PHE A 85 67.01 -7.06 56.37
CA PHE A 85 67.96 -6.12 55.75
C PHE A 85 67.32 -5.55 54.43
N PRO A 86 67.97 -4.68 53.63
CA PRO A 86 68.55 -3.36 53.88
C PRO A 86 67.82 -2.23 53.10
N LEU A 87 67.89 -1.01 53.62
CA LEU A 87 67.47 0.23 52.95
C LEU A 87 68.31 0.52 51.69
N PRO A 88 67.71 0.96 50.56
CA PRO A 88 68.41 1.79 49.60
C PRO A 88 68.45 3.24 50.12
N SER A 89 69.66 3.78 50.20
CA SER A 89 69.93 5.17 50.57
C SER A 89 69.53 6.16 49.46
N PRO A 90 69.44 7.45 49.77
CA PRO A 90 68.65 8.44 49.05
C PRO A 90 69.39 9.09 47.89
N LYS A 91 68.67 9.44 46.82
CA LYS A 91 69.14 10.43 45.84
C LYS A 91 68.45 11.78 46.08
N LYS A 92 69.15 12.67 46.79
CA LYS A 92 69.12 14.14 46.64
C LYS A 92 69.48 14.48 45.17
N PHE A 93 69.04 15.53 44.49
CA PHE A 93 68.89 16.99 44.73
C PHE A 93 68.06 17.50 43.50
N ARG A 94 67.43 18.68 43.42
CA ARG A 94 67.83 20.01 43.87
C ARG A 94 66.63 20.96 43.80
N SER A 95 66.51 21.77 44.84
CA SER A 95 65.67 22.95 44.99
C SER A 95 66.10 24.08 44.06
N ASP A 96 65.14 24.89 43.61
CA ASP A 96 65.31 26.35 43.56
C ASP A 96 63.98 27.02 43.99
N GLU A 97 64.07 27.71 45.13
CA GLU A 97 63.21 28.79 45.62
C GLU A 97 63.31 30.00 44.66
N SER A 98 62.41 30.97 44.54
CA SER A 98 61.20 31.39 45.25
C SER A 98 60.61 32.58 44.46
N THR A 99 59.28 32.75 44.49
CA THR A 99 58.63 34.05 44.78
C THR A 99 57.11 33.85 44.87
N VAL A 100 56.53 34.45 45.89
CA VAL A 100 55.17 34.24 46.42
C VAL A 100 54.29 35.46 46.10
N ALA A 101 52.97 35.21 45.96
CA ALA A 101 51.81 36.01 46.42
C ALA A 101 50.74 36.31 45.33
N PRO A 102 49.46 36.57 45.69
CA PRO A 102 48.52 35.63 46.32
C PRO A 102 47.10 35.68 45.70
N SER A 103 46.29 34.69 46.08
CA SER A 103 44.85 34.59 45.90
C SER A 103 44.05 35.46 46.90
N THR A 104 42.85 35.89 46.51
CA THR A 104 41.73 36.13 47.44
C THR A 104 40.42 35.65 46.84
N SER A 105 40.04 34.42 47.19
CA SER A 105 38.66 33.99 47.34
C SER A 105 38.27 34.20 48.80
N SER A 106 37.13 34.85 49.04
CA SER A 106 36.53 34.95 50.36
C SER A 106 35.22 34.16 50.39
N VAL A 107 35.23 33.14 51.24
CA VAL A 107 34.11 32.34 51.73
C VAL A 107 33.10 33.24 52.44
N VAL A 108 31.80 32.93 52.32
CA VAL A 108 30.75 33.49 53.18
C VAL A 108 30.09 32.34 53.95
N SER A 109 30.22 32.38 55.28
CA SER A 109 29.39 31.64 56.23
C SER A 109 28.62 32.67 57.08
N LEU A 110 27.31 32.46 57.23
CA LEU A 110 26.41 33.14 58.19
C LEU A 110 26.58 32.40 59.56
N VAL A 111 26.60 32.97 60.79
CA VAL A 111 26.01 34.18 61.39
C VAL A 111 26.70 34.56 62.73
N THR A 112 26.73 35.88 63.03
CA THR A 112 26.82 36.60 64.34
C THR A 112 28.01 36.44 65.31
N LYS A 113 28.87 37.48 65.25
CA LYS A 113 29.59 38.24 66.31
C LYS A 113 29.91 37.57 67.66
N SER A 114 31.21 37.40 67.92
CA SER A 114 31.92 38.14 68.99
C SER A 114 33.44 38.16 68.71
N SER A 115 34.09 39.20 69.22
CA SER A 115 35.42 39.74 68.86
C SER A 115 36.58 39.12 69.64
N SER A 116 37.74 38.89 69.01
CA SER A 116 39.07 39.45 69.40
C SER A 116 40.27 38.83 68.65
N SER A 117 41.12 39.73 68.13
CA SER A 117 42.58 39.68 67.87
C SER A 117 43.33 38.38 67.52
N GLY A 118 43.73 38.29 66.24
CA GLY A 118 45.10 38.06 65.70
C GLY A 118 46.09 37.06 66.32
N SER A 119 46.54 36.09 65.51
CA SER A 119 47.93 35.60 65.45
C SER A 119 48.16 34.74 64.19
N SER A 120 49.29 34.95 63.53
CA SER A 120 49.77 34.23 62.33
C SER A 120 50.23 32.80 62.67
N GLY A 121 49.89 31.79 61.87
CA GLY A 121 50.41 30.42 62.05
C GLY A 121 50.15 29.46 60.87
N SER A 122 51.25 28.94 60.31
CA SER A 122 51.46 27.56 59.83
C SER A 122 50.37 26.84 59.01
N THR A 123 50.59 26.68 57.71
CA THR A 123 49.82 25.84 56.75
C THR A 123 50.02 24.32 56.91
N ARG A 124 50.53 23.86 58.06
CA ARG A 124 50.69 22.42 58.36
C ARG A 124 49.64 21.87 59.32
N ASP A 125 48.87 22.73 59.98
CA ASP A 125 47.88 22.33 60.99
C ASP A 125 46.46 22.14 60.42
N THR A 126 46.21 22.44 59.14
CA THR A 126 44.87 22.38 58.52
C THR A 126 44.46 20.98 58.05
N VAL A 127 45.42 20.09 57.75
CA VAL A 127 45.12 18.70 57.35
C VAL A 127 44.87 17.79 58.56
N GLU A 128 45.52 18.06 59.70
CA GLU A 128 45.22 17.33 60.95
C GLU A 128 43.91 17.81 61.61
N ALA A 129 43.51 19.07 61.41
CA ALA A 129 42.27 19.60 61.96
C ALA A 129 40.99 19.06 61.27
N GLN A 130 40.99 18.85 59.95
CA GLN A 130 39.82 18.28 59.24
C GLN A 130 39.57 16.81 59.57
N HIS A 131 40.63 16.02 59.82
CA HIS A 131 40.48 14.65 60.32
C HIS A 131 39.90 14.57 61.74
N SER A 132 39.89 15.67 62.50
CA SER A 132 39.36 15.69 63.87
C SER A 132 37.83 15.76 63.94
N GLU A 133 37.15 16.43 63.00
CA GLU A 133 35.68 16.53 62.98
C GLU A 133 34.98 15.33 62.33
N GLU A 134 35.53 14.75 61.26
CA GLU A 134 34.95 13.56 60.60
C GLU A 134 35.05 12.29 61.47
N SER A 135 36.02 12.26 62.39
CA SER A 135 36.18 11.16 63.37
C SER A 135 34.99 11.03 64.34
N LEU A 136 34.13 12.05 64.41
CA LEU A 136 32.97 12.13 65.29
C LEU A 136 31.72 11.42 64.72
N TYR A 137 31.72 10.95 63.47
CA TYR A 137 30.54 10.35 62.84
C TYR A 137 30.72 8.85 62.58
N ARG A 138 29.62 8.10 62.70
CA ARG A 138 29.58 6.64 62.53
C ARG A 138 29.82 6.20 61.09
N PHE A 139 29.22 6.94 60.14
CA PHE A 139 29.27 6.62 58.72
C PHE A 139 30.21 7.58 58.00
N TRP A 140 31.05 7.03 57.13
CA TRP A 140 31.96 7.82 56.30
C TRP A 140 31.64 7.58 54.83
N LEU A 141 31.41 8.66 54.09
CA LEU A 141 31.12 8.62 52.66
C LEU A 141 32.41 8.35 51.88
N ILE A 142 32.37 7.36 50.98
CA ILE A 142 33.48 7.02 50.09
C ILE A 142 33.16 7.46 48.65
N GLU A 143 31.94 7.18 48.16
CA GLU A 143 31.50 7.56 46.82
C GLU A 143 31.39 9.08 46.67
N GLY A 144 31.81 9.62 45.52
CA GLY A 144 31.78 11.05 45.22
C GLY A 144 32.85 11.90 45.91
N MET A 145 33.69 11.31 46.77
CA MET A 145 34.80 12.03 47.42
C MET A 145 36.06 12.08 46.52
N PRO A 146 36.80 13.20 46.48
CA PRO A 146 37.98 13.36 45.60
C PRO A 146 39.13 12.40 45.93
N ASN A 147 39.18 11.86 47.16
CA ASN A 147 40.21 10.94 47.65
C ASN A 147 39.63 9.56 48.05
N SER A 148 38.59 9.07 47.36
CA SER A 148 37.86 7.84 47.70
C SER A 148 38.77 6.63 47.98
N GLY A 149 39.82 6.43 47.18
CA GLY A 149 40.80 5.35 47.39
C GLY A 149 41.58 5.45 48.70
N GLN A 150 41.98 6.65 49.12
CA GLN A 150 42.68 6.86 50.39
C GLN A 150 41.76 6.65 51.60
N ILE A 151 40.50 7.11 51.50
CA ILE A 151 39.48 6.91 52.52
C ILE A 151 39.20 5.42 52.69
N GLN A 152 39.00 4.69 51.58
CA GLN A 152 38.76 3.25 51.60
C GLN A 152 39.95 2.46 52.16
N SER A 153 41.20 2.84 51.84
CA SER A 153 42.40 2.25 52.44
C SER A 153 42.47 2.49 53.95
N SER A 154 42.16 3.71 54.41
CA SER A 154 42.16 4.04 55.84
C SER A 154 41.09 3.26 56.62
N LEU A 155 39.90 3.09 56.04
CA LEU A 155 38.82 2.30 56.63
C LEU A 155 39.16 0.80 56.66
N ALA A 156 39.79 0.28 55.60
CA ALA A 156 40.21 -1.12 55.57
C ALA A 156 41.26 -1.43 56.66
N GLU A 157 42.19 -0.50 56.89
CA GLU A 157 43.16 -0.58 57.99
C GLU A 157 42.44 -0.53 59.36
N GLU A 158 41.45 0.37 59.54
CA GLU A 158 40.65 0.46 60.77
C GLU A 158 39.82 -0.81 61.04
N PHE A 159 39.23 -1.41 60.00
CA PHE A 159 38.41 -2.61 60.08
C PHE A 159 39.23 -3.90 60.17
N GLY A 160 40.54 -3.81 59.91
CA GLY A 160 41.46 -4.95 59.90
C GLY A 160 41.26 -5.91 58.73
N CYS A 161 40.84 -5.40 57.56
CA CYS A 161 40.62 -6.19 56.35
C CYS A 161 41.54 -5.75 55.19
N ALA A 162 41.62 -6.57 54.13
CA ALA A 162 42.32 -6.18 52.91
C ALA A 162 41.62 -4.98 52.25
N THR A 163 42.37 -4.06 51.64
CA THR A 163 41.79 -2.94 50.89
C THR A 163 41.07 -3.48 49.65
N PRO A 164 39.74 -3.26 49.50
CA PRO A 164 39.00 -3.74 48.33
C PRO A 164 39.49 -3.06 47.06
N HIS A 165 39.46 -3.78 45.93
CA HIS A 165 39.83 -3.23 44.62
C HIS A 165 38.68 -2.40 44.03
N SER A 166 37.45 -2.81 44.31
CA SER A 166 36.25 -2.10 43.92
C SER A 166 35.93 -0.96 44.90
N THR A 167 35.49 0.20 44.40
CA THR A 167 35.08 1.34 45.24
C THR A 167 33.74 1.04 45.88
N TRP A 168 33.62 1.19 47.20
CA TRP A 168 32.38 1.05 47.97
C TRP A 168 31.75 2.40 48.26
N ASP A 169 30.46 2.42 48.64
CA ASP A 169 29.74 3.69 48.76
C ASP A 169 29.92 4.36 50.13
N ILE A 170 29.80 3.59 51.22
CA ILE A 170 29.84 4.09 52.61
C ILE A 170 30.62 3.12 53.50
N GLY A 171 31.36 3.62 54.50
CA GLY A 171 31.90 2.81 55.61
C GLY A 171 31.14 3.02 56.92
N ASP A 172 30.64 1.94 57.53
CA ASP A 172 30.11 1.93 58.90
C ASP A 172 31.22 1.53 59.89
N ARG A 173 31.67 2.49 60.68
CA ARG A 173 32.76 2.31 61.65
C ARG A 173 32.31 1.62 62.94
N GLU A 174 31.01 1.61 63.23
CA GLU A 174 30.50 0.91 64.41
C GLU A 174 30.45 -0.61 64.18
N LEU A 175 30.06 -1.03 62.98
CA LEU A 175 29.95 -2.44 62.60
C LEU A 175 31.16 -2.96 61.80
N ASN A 176 32.10 -2.09 61.47
CA ASN A 176 33.26 -2.36 60.61
C ASN A 176 32.86 -2.95 59.25
N LYS A 177 31.92 -2.31 58.57
CA LYS A 177 31.38 -2.79 57.29
C LYS A 177 31.40 -1.71 56.20
N PHE A 178 31.78 -2.12 55.00
CA PHE A 178 31.55 -1.36 53.77
C PHE A 178 30.14 -1.63 53.25
N ILE A 179 29.37 -0.57 53.06
CA ILE A 179 27.99 -0.61 52.61
C ILE A 179 27.96 -0.23 51.12
N GLU A 180 27.37 -1.09 50.31
CA GLU A 180 26.93 -0.79 48.95
C GLU A 180 25.49 -0.27 49.00
N VAL A 181 25.22 0.79 48.25
CA VAL A 181 23.91 1.44 48.13
C VAL A 181 23.38 1.24 46.72
N LYS A 182 22.22 0.59 46.59
CA LYS A 182 21.53 0.42 45.30
C LYS A 182 20.12 1.00 45.34
N VAL A 183 19.79 1.85 44.37
CA VAL A 183 18.45 2.44 44.22
C VAL A 183 17.76 1.80 43.00
N SER A 184 17.06 0.68 43.22
CA SER A 184 16.50 -0.17 42.15
C SER A 184 15.19 -0.86 42.56
N PHE A 185 14.40 -1.24 41.56
CA PHE A 185 13.25 -2.15 41.72
C PHE A 185 13.64 -3.63 41.53
N ASP A 186 14.79 -3.92 40.89
CA ASP A 186 15.28 -5.27 40.64
C ASP A 186 16.16 -5.75 41.79
N ARG A 187 15.53 -6.45 42.73
CA ARG A 187 16.19 -6.96 43.94
C ARG A 187 17.21 -8.05 43.63
N GLU A 188 16.88 -8.97 42.72
CA GLU A 188 17.72 -10.14 42.44
C GLU A 188 19.01 -9.72 41.74
N GLU A 189 18.94 -8.80 40.78
CA GLU A 189 20.14 -8.26 40.12
C GLU A 189 21.06 -7.56 41.13
N CYS A 190 20.50 -6.75 42.05
CA CYS A 190 21.29 -6.06 43.08
C CYS A 190 22.02 -7.05 44.01
N ILE A 191 21.35 -8.15 44.39
CA ILE A 191 21.95 -9.21 45.21
C ILE A 191 23.06 -9.92 44.44
N ASN A 192 22.85 -10.24 43.17
CA ASN A 192 23.86 -10.91 42.35
C ASN A 192 25.13 -10.06 42.15
N LEU A 193 24.96 -8.75 41.91
CA LEU A 193 26.07 -7.80 41.82
C LEU A 193 26.80 -7.68 43.16
N TYR A 194 26.06 -7.61 44.26
CA TYR A 194 26.63 -7.54 45.59
C TYR A 194 27.39 -8.82 45.96
N GLU A 195 26.85 -10.01 45.72
CA GLU A 195 27.53 -11.29 46.00
C GLU A 195 28.81 -11.43 45.18
N SER A 196 28.83 -10.91 43.94
CA SER A 196 30.04 -10.84 43.11
C SER A 196 31.10 -9.93 43.74
N LYS A 197 30.73 -8.75 44.24
CA LYS A 197 31.63 -7.75 44.86
C LYS A 197 32.10 -8.16 46.26
N LYS A 198 31.20 -8.74 47.05
CA LYS A 198 31.42 -9.28 48.41
C LYS A 198 32.49 -10.36 48.45
N ALA A 199 32.73 -11.07 47.34
CA ALA A 199 33.77 -12.09 47.27
C ALA A 199 35.17 -11.57 47.64
N GLU A 200 35.45 -10.27 47.46
CA GLU A 200 36.75 -9.65 47.76
C GLU A 200 37.05 -9.54 49.27
N ILE A 201 36.04 -9.22 50.10
CA ILE A 201 36.19 -8.95 51.54
C ILE A 201 35.00 -9.49 52.35
N ARG A 202 34.75 -10.80 52.26
CA ARG A 202 33.61 -11.47 52.91
C ARG A 202 33.56 -11.24 54.43
N GLY A 203 32.43 -10.74 54.92
CA GLY A 203 32.18 -10.50 56.35
C GLY A 203 32.30 -9.03 56.76
N TRP A 204 32.99 -8.22 55.94
CA TRP A 204 33.15 -6.77 56.13
C TRP A 204 32.27 -5.94 55.19
N THR A 205 31.22 -6.54 54.62
CA THR A 205 30.36 -5.88 53.63
C THR A 205 28.89 -5.95 54.01
N SER A 206 28.13 -5.01 53.47
CA SER A 206 26.68 -4.92 53.56
C SER A 206 26.10 -4.34 52.28
N LEU A 207 24.82 -4.61 52.03
CA LEU A 207 24.05 -4.01 50.94
C LEU A 207 22.81 -3.35 51.52
N VAL A 208 22.51 -2.14 51.04
CA VAL A 208 21.19 -1.52 51.18
C VAL A 208 20.56 -1.33 49.81
N ILE A 209 19.35 -1.87 49.66
CA ILE A 209 18.52 -1.71 48.47
C ILE A 209 17.39 -0.74 48.81
N ILE A 210 17.33 0.37 48.10
CA ILE A 210 16.34 1.43 48.30
C ILE A 210 15.34 1.38 47.16
N ASN A 211 14.07 1.20 47.51
CA ASN A 211 12.99 1.25 46.53
C ASN A 211 12.90 2.66 45.94
N PRO A 212 13.03 2.84 44.61
CA PRO A 212 13.11 4.16 43.98
C PRO A 212 11.79 4.95 43.97
N LYS A 213 10.68 4.36 44.48
CA LYS A 213 9.35 4.99 44.58
C LYS A 213 8.93 5.28 46.02
N SER A 214 9.11 4.30 46.91
CA SER A 214 8.72 4.43 48.31
C SER A 214 9.86 4.86 49.23
N GLY A 215 11.12 4.79 48.76
CA GLY A 215 12.33 5.05 49.54
C GLY A 215 12.59 4.00 50.64
N LYS A 216 11.78 2.95 50.73
CA LYS A 216 11.95 1.88 51.72
C LYS A 216 13.29 1.18 51.50
N ALA A 217 14.11 1.13 52.56
CA ALA A 217 15.38 0.43 52.59
C ALA A 217 15.21 -1.04 52.99
N GLU A 218 15.85 -1.93 52.23
CA GLU A 218 16.04 -3.35 52.57
C GLU A 218 17.54 -3.58 52.78
N TRP A 219 17.90 -4.15 53.92
CA TRP A 219 19.30 -4.39 54.29
C TRP A 219 19.65 -5.87 54.20
N ILE A 220 20.84 -6.14 53.69
CA ILE A 220 21.46 -7.47 53.66
C ILE A 220 22.81 -7.38 54.37
N ASP A 221 23.07 -8.36 55.23
CA ASP A 221 24.26 -8.41 56.09
C ASP A 221 24.42 -7.17 57.00
N HIS A 222 23.33 -6.45 57.31
CA HIS A 222 23.32 -5.28 58.19
C HIS A 222 22.01 -5.24 59.01
N PRO A 223 22.03 -4.84 60.30
CA PRO A 223 20.82 -4.80 61.13
C PRO A 223 19.79 -3.74 60.71
N GLY A 224 20.21 -2.76 59.91
CA GLY A 224 19.34 -1.71 59.34
C GLY A 224 18.81 -0.70 60.37
N ASN A 225 17.75 0.01 59.99
CA ASN A 225 17.04 1.02 60.79
C ASN A 225 17.94 2.19 61.24
N ILE A 226 18.74 2.72 60.31
CA ILE A 226 19.62 3.85 60.58
C ILE A 226 18.86 5.16 60.46
N ALA A 227 19.25 6.19 61.23
CA ALA A 227 18.52 7.47 61.27
C ALA A 227 18.38 8.13 59.89
N GLY A 228 19.36 7.92 59.00
CA GLY A 228 19.40 8.35 57.61
C GLY A 228 18.23 7.89 56.74
N GLU A 229 17.63 6.73 57.04
CA GLU A 229 16.57 6.12 56.22
C GLU A 229 15.35 7.02 56.08
N SER A 230 14.97 7.71 57.16
CA SER A 230 13.83 8.63 57.15
C SER A 230 14.01 9.81 56.17
N LYS A 231 15.24 10.33 56.07
CA LYS A 231 15.58 11.40 55.12
C LYS A 231 15.61 10.88 53.68
N VAL A 232 16.14 9.68 53.47
CA VAL A 232 16.12 8.99 52.17
C VAL A 232 14.69 8.76 51.70
N VAL A 233 13.80 8.29 52.57
CA VAL A 233 12.37 8.12 52.26
C VAL A 233 11.76 9.44 51.81
N ASN A 234 11.95 10.52 52.57
CA ASN A 234 11.42 11.83 52.22
C ASN A 234 11.95 12.34 50.87
N PHE A 235 13.25 12.19 50.62
CA PHE A 235 13.88 12.57 49.35
C PHE A 235 13.32 11.77 48.17
N ILE A 236 13.26 10.43 48.28
CA ILE A 236 12.80 9.54 47.20
C ILE A 236 11.31 9.73 46.93
N VAL A 237 10.48 9.88 47.97
CA VAL A 237 9.04 10.17 47.80
C VAL A 237 8.85 11.52 47.12
N ARG A 238 9.57 12.56 47.55
CA ARG A 238 9.49 13.89 46.92
C ARG A 238 9.93 13.84 45.45
N ARG A 239 11.01 13.13 45.15
CA ARG A 239 11.48 12.88 43.78
C ARG A 239 10.42 12.15 42.94
N SER A 240 9.80 11.11 43.50
CA SER A 240 8.76 10.31 42.84
C SER A 240 7.52 11.15 42.49
N GLU A 241 7.11 12.07 43.37
CA GLU A 241 6.04 13.03 43.08
C GLU A 241 6.40 13.95 41.90
N ILE A 242 7.59 14.55 41.93
CA ILE A 242 8.08 15.43 40.86
C ILE A 242 8.15 14.67 39.52
N MET A 243 8.64 13.43 39.52
CA MET A 243 8.71 12.60 38.31
C MET A 243 7.32 12.29 37.73
N ARG A 244 6.35 11.98 38.60
CA ARG A 244 4.96 11.75 38.20
C ARG A 244 4.35 13.01 37.60
N ASP A 245 4.55 14.16 38.23
CA ASP A 245 4.03 15.44 37.76
C ASP A 245 4.69 15.88 36.42
N ALA A 246 5.96 15.49 36.21
CA ALA A 246 6.69 15.66 34.96
C ALA A 246 6.37 14.60 33.89
N GLY A 247 5.47 13.65 34.16
CA GLY A 247 5.04 12.62 33.20
C GLY A 247 6.10 11.54 32.91
N ILE A 248 7.11 11.39 33.77
CA ILE A 248 8.16 10.37 33.60
C ILE A 248 7.67 9.03 34.15
N MET A 249 7.57 8.02 33.29
CA MET A 249 7.07 6.68 33.65
C MET A 249 8.07 5.84 34.45
N ASP A 250 7.55 4.91 35.27
CA ASP A 250 8.35 4.01 36.13
C ASP A 250 9.38 3.16 35.35
N SER A 251 9.12 2.85 34.08
CA SER A 251 10.05 2.16 33.16
C SER A 251 11.34 2.94 32.91
N ASN A 252 11.30 4.27 33.03
CA ASN A 252 12.46 5.14 32.76
C ASN A 252 13.37 5.27 33.99
N ILE A 253 12.91 4.78 35.15
CA ILE A 253 13.60 4.82 36.44
C ILE A 253 14.62 3.66 36.57
N GLN A 254 14.43 2.57 35.82
CA GLN A 254 15.32 1.41 35.82
C GLN A 254 16.34 1.50 34.68
N ASP A 255 17.58 1.09 34.92
CA ASP A 255 18.54 0.77 33.85
C ASP A 255 18.25 -0.63 33.32
N ILE A 256 17.18 -0.77 32.53
CA ILE A 256 16.83 -2.06 31.92
C ILE A 256 17.79 -2.33 30.76
N LYS A 257 18.79 -3.21 30.97
CA LYS A 257 19.71 -3.63 29.90
C LYS A 257 19.05 -4.52 28.84
N ASN A 258 17.95 -5.21 29.15
CA ASN A 258 17.25 -6.08 28.20
C ASN A 258 15.73 -6.10 28.42
N ILE A 259 15.01 -5.27 27.67
CA ILE A 259 13.54 -5.28 27.63
C ILE A 259 13.02 -6.51 26.87
N SER A 260 13.80 -7.00 25.90
CA SER A 260 13.50 -8.15 25.05
C SER A 260 13.34 -9.46 25.82
N GLU A 261 14.24 -9.74 26.76
CA GLU A 261 14.23 -10.97 27.57
C GLU A 261 13.02 -11.06 28.53
N ARG A 262 12.46 -9.91 28.95
CA ARG A 262 11.24 -9.87 29.79
C ARG A 262 9.93 -9.82 29.00
N LEU A 263 9.94 -9.32 27.77
CA LEU A 263 8.73 -9.14 26.97
C LEU A 263 8.40 -10.34 26.06
N PHE A 264 9.41 -11.11 25.65
CA PHE A 264 9.25 -12.27 24.76
C PHE A 264 9.48 -13.61 25.48
N CYS A 265 9.02 -13.73 26.73
CA CYS A 265 9.17 -14.94 27.54
C CYS A 265 8.02 -15.95 27.36
N SER A 266 7.42 -16.02 26.17
CA SER A 266 6.40 -17.03 25.85
C SER A 266 7.06 -18.28 25.29
N PRO A 267 7.06 -19.42 26.01
CA PRO A 267 7.66 -20.66 25.52
C PRO A 267 7.03 -21.13 24.21
N TRP A 268 5.74 -20.85 24.03
CA TRP A 268 5.00 -21.18 22.82
C TRP A 268 5.42 -20.31 21.62
N PHE A 269 5.66 -19.01 21.83
CA PHE A 269 6.19 -18.14 20.78
C PHE A 269 7.61 -18.55 20.40
N GLU A 270 8.43 -18.90 21.38
CA GLU A 270 9.80 -19.35 21.18
C GLU A 270 9.84 -20.70 20.45
N GLU A 271 8.94 -21.63 20.77
CA GLU A 271 8.74 -22.88 20.04
C GLU A 271 8.35 -22.63 18.58
N ILE A 272 7.37 -21.76 18.31
CA ILE A 272 6.96 -21.41 16.94
C ILE A 272 8.07 -20.67 16.19
N TYR A 273 8.79 -19.77 16.85
CA TYR A 273 9.90 -19.04 16.25
C TYR A 273 11.03 -20.01 15.88
N ASN A 274 11.36 -20.95 16.77
CA ASN A 274 12.37 -21.97 16.53
C ASN A 274 11.93 -22.96 15.45
N GLU A 275 10.67 -23.38 15.43
CA GLU A 275 10.10 -24.18 14.34
C GLU A 275 10.19 -23.43 13.01
N TRP A 276 9.78 -22.17 12.98
CA TRP A 276 9.87 -21.32 11.79
C TRP A 276 11.32 -21.08 11.34
N GLU A 277 12.24 -20.85 12.27
CA GLU A 277 13.66 -20.64 11.99
C GLU A 277 14.31 -21.93 11.45
N VAL A 278 14.00 -23.08 12.05
CA VAL A 278 14.44 -24.39 11.56
C VAL A 278 13.82 -24.66 10.18
N ASP A 279 12.52 -24.47 9.98
CA ASP A 279 11.88 -24.61 8.66
C ASP A 279 12.48 -23.65 7.64
N TRP A 280 12.80 -22.42 8.04
CA TRP A 280 13.42 -21.40 7.19
C TRP A 280 14.82 -21.83 6.75
N TRP A 281 15.68 -22.22 7.68
CA TRP A 281 17.05 -22.66 7.37
C TRP A 281 17.07 -24.01 6.65
N THR A 282 16.16 -24.93 7.00
CA THR A 282 16.04 -26.22 6.32
C THR A 282 15.51 -26.03 4.90
N SER A 283 14.50 -25.18 4.69
CA SER A 283 14.02 -24.79 3.36
C SER A 283 15.06 -24.02 2.54
N CYS A 284 15.89 -23.20 3.19
CA CYS A 284 17.00 -22.51 2.53
C CYS A 284 18.16 -23.46 2.15
N ASN A 285 18.36 -24.54 2.92
CA ASN A 285 19.43 -25.51 2.68
C ASN A 285 19.02 -26.67 1.75
N ASP A 286 17.76 -27.09 1.73
CA ASP A 286 17.24 -28.16 0.87
C ASP A 286 16.90 -27.67 -0.55
N VAL A 287 16.68 -26.37 -0.73
CA VAL A 287 16.65 -25.79 -2.06
C VAL A 287 18.10 -25.63 -2.50
N PHE A 288 18.56 -26.57 -3.34
CA PHE A 288 19.59 -26.30 -4.34
C PHE A 288 19.16 -25.05 -5.12
N TYR A 289 19.41 -23.87 -4.56
CA TYR A 289 19.28 -22.62 -5.27
C TYR A 289 20.27 -22.74 -6.42
N ASN A 290 19.75 -22.74 -7.64
CA ASN A 290 20.49 -22.24 -8.79
C ASN A 290 21.14 -20.93 -8.33
N GLN A 291 22.45 -20.97 -8.05
CA GLN A 291 23.23 -19.82 -7.61
C GLN A 291 23.16 -18.65 -8.61
N GLU A 292 22.58 -18.88 -9.79
CA GLU A 292 22.21 -17.84 -10.76
C GLU A 292 21.26 -16.75 -10.22
N PHE A 293 20.44 -17.03 -9.20
CA PHE A 293 19.43 -16.04 -8.72
C PHE A 293 19.87 -15.16 -7.54
N LEU A 294 20.91 -15.54 -6.80
CA LEU A 294 21.33 -14.84 -5.56
C LEU A 294 22.70 -14.18 -5.64
N ILE A 295 23.45 -14.41 -6.72
CA ILE A 295 24.52 -13.50 -7.12
C ILE A 295 23.82 -12.37 -7.88
N PRO A 296 23.90 -11.09 -7.47
CA PRO A 296 23.63 -10.01 -8.40
C PRO A 296 24.66 -10.20 -9.52
N SER A 297 24.23 -10.81 -10.63
CA SER A 297 25.06 -10.96 -11.82
C SER A 297 25.70 -9.60 -12.05
N PRO A 298 27.03 -9.53 -12.19
CA PRO A 298 27.70 -8.26 -12.39
C PRO A 298 27.07 -7.61 -13.63
N GLN A 299 26.31 -6.54 -13.39
CA GLN A 299 26.10 -5.44 -14.33
C GLN A 299 25.94 -5.91 -15.78
N THR A 300 24.88 -6.63 -16.15
CA THR A 300 24.58 -6.81 -17.59
C THR A 300 24.38 -5.41 -18.15
N PRO A 301 25.33 -4.78 -18.87
CA PRO A 301 25.16 -3.39 -19.25
C PRO A 301 23.88 -3.30 -20.10
N PRO A 302 23.09 -2.22 -19.94
CA PRO A 302 21.84 -2.10 -20.68
C PRO A 302 22.19 -2.14 -22.18
N GLN A 303 21.62 -3.11 -22.88
CA GLN A 303 21.91 -3.38 -24.28
C GLN A 303 21.18 -2.36 -25.15
N LEU A 304 21.84 -1.89 -26.20
CA LEU A 304 21.22 -1.02 -27.20
C LEU A 304 20.12 -1.83 -27.89
N LEU A 305 18.89 -1.35 -27.78
CA LEU A 305 17.73 -2.00 -28.35
C LEU A 305 17.63 -1.65 -29.84
N VAL A 306 17.55 -2.66 -30.70
CA VAL A 306 17.38 -2.49 -32.16
C VAL A 306 16.03 -3.07 -32.63
N PRO A 307 15.39 -2.50 -33.67
CA PRO A 307 14.10 -2.97 -34.17
C PRO A 307 14.08 -4.46 -34.54
N SER A 308 15.17 -4.99 -35.09
CA SER A 308 15.29 -6.41 -35.46
C SER A 308 15.17 -7.37 -34.27
N GLU A 309 15.72 -7.03 -33.10
CA GLU A 309 15.61 -7.84 -31.90
C GLU A 309 14.18 -7.93 -31.40
N LEU A 310 13.42 -6.83 -31.45
CA LEU A 310 11.99 -6.85 -31.12
C LEU A 310 11.21 -7.75 -32.07
N LEU A 311 11.42 -7.58 -33.38
CA LEU A 311 10.73 -8.37 -34.40
C LEU A 311 10.99 -9.88 -34.27
N ASN A 312 12.20 -10.26 -33.84
CA ASN A 312 12.57 -11.67 -33.65
C ASN A 312 11.92 -12.29 -32.41
N ASN A 313 11.60 -11.50 -31.38
CA ASN A 313 11.08 -11.98 -30.10
C ASN A 313 9.56 -11.78 -29.93
N LEU A 314 8.94 -10.86 -30.67
CA LEU A 314 7.50 -10.63 -30.62
C LEU A 314 6.76 -11.62 -31.54
N SER A 315 5.65 -12.18 -31.05
CA SER A 315 4.86 -13.19 -31.80
C SER A 315 4.20 -12.59 -33.04
N PRO A 316 4.35 -13.17 -34.25
CA PRO A 316 3.76 -12.67 -35.50
C PRO A 316 2.26 -12.98 -35.66
N LEU A 317 1.59 -13.51 -34.63
CA LEU A 317 0.14 -13.81 -34.56
C LEU A 317 -0.42 -14.82 -35.57
N ASN A 318 0.36 -15.20 -36.58
CA ASN A 318 0.05 -16.21 -37.60
C ASN A 318 0.82 -17.52 -37.40
N GLU A 319 1.33 -17.76 -36.19
CA GLU A 319 2.15 -18.92 -35.85
C GLU A 319 1.37 -20.25 -35.94
N LYS A 320 2.09 -21.35 -36.20
CA LYS A 320 1.51 -22.67 -36.43
C LYS A 320 0.89 -23.31 -35.17
N ASP A 321 1.26 -22.86 -33.99
CA ASP A 321 0.73 -23.33 -32.70
C ASP A 321 -0.68 -22.78 -32.41
N ARG A 322 -1.06 -21.66 -33.03
CA ARG A 322 -2.40 -21.04 -32.96
C ARG A 322 -3.37 -21.76 -33.90
N LYS A 323 -4.05 -22.80 -33.39
CA LYS A 323 -4.96 -23.65 -34.19
C LYS A 323 -6.38 -23.12 -34.31
N VAL A 324 -6.85 -22.36 -33.32
CA VAL A 324 -8.25 -21.91 -33.23
C VAL A 324 -8.32 -20.44 -33.59
N ARG A 325 -9.15 -20.08 -34.56
CA ARG A 325 -9.39 -18.69 -34.96
C ARG A 325 -10.07 -17.90 -33.85
N ILE A 326 -9.64 -16.67 -33.67
CA ILE A 326 -10.25 -15.73 -32.74
C ILE A 326 -11.71 -15.43 -33.12
N LYS A 327 -12.53 -15.18 -32.11
CA LYS A 327 -13.97 -14.97 -32.26
C LYS A 327 -14.39 -13.61 -31.68
N TRP A 328 -15.47 -13.04 -32.19
CA TRP A 328 -16.12 -11.86 -31.63
C TRP A 328 -16.76 -12.18 -30.27
N THR A 329 -16.21 -11.58 -29.22
CA THR A 329 -16.64 -11.76 -27.82
C THR A 329 -17.64 -10.70 -27.36
N GLY A 330 -17.82 -9.62 -28.14
CA GLY A 330 -18.78 -8.56 -27.86
C GLY A 330 -20.21 -9.10 -27.78
N LYS A 331 -21.03 -8.49 -26.93
CA LYS A 331 -22.39 -8.97 -26.62
C LYS A 331 -23.42 -8.66 -27.71
N LEU A 332 -23.15 -7.62 -28.50
CA LEU A 332 -23.99 -7.13 -29.60
C LEU A 332 -23.24 -7.30 -30.92
N ILE A 333 -23.98 -7.32 -32.02
CA ILE A 333 -23.41 -7.26 -33.36
C ILE A 333 -23.01 -5.81 -33.66
N PRO A 334 -21.79 -5.55 -34.16
CA PRO A 334 -21.39 -4.21 -34.58
C PRO A 334 -22.27 -3.68 -35.72
N GLU A 335 -22.64 -2.41 -35.64
CA GLU A 335 -23.23 -1.65 -36.73
C GLU A 335 -22.37 -1.73 -38.02
N GLY A 336 -23.03 -1.73 -39.18
CA GLY A 336 -22.41 -2.04 -40.47
C GLY A 336 -22.54 -3.52 -40.85
N PHE A 337 -22.65 -4.43 -39.87
CA PHE A 337 -23.10 -5.81 -40.10
C PHE A 337 -24.59 -6.01 -39.79
N CYS A 338 -25.12 -5.26 -38.83
CA CYS A 338 -26.54 -5.26 -38.50
C CYS A 338 -27.43 -4.83 -39.66
N HIS A 339 -28.65 -5.36 -39.70
CA HIS A 339 -29.76 -4.74 -40.40
C HIS A 339 -30.65 -4.02 -39.40
N ASN A 340 -30.84 -2.71 -39.60
CA ASN A 340 -31.71 -1.90 -38.75
C ASN A 340 -33.10 -1.78 -39.37
N ILE A 341 -34.11 -1.88 -38.51
CA ILE A 341 -35.51 -1.61 -38.79
C ILE A 341 -35.80 -0.21 -38.23
N HIS A 342 -36.39 0.66 -39.06
CA HIS A 342 -36.82 1.98 -38.62
C HIS A 342 -38.14 1.87 -37.87
N THR A 343 -38.16 2.30 -36.62
CA THR A 343 -39.38 2.32 -35.79
C THR A 343 -39.70 3.73 -35.31
N LYS A 344 -41.00 4.05 -35.31
CA LYS A 344 -41.55 5.26 -34.68
C LYS A 344 -42.00 5.01 -33.24
N SER A 345 -42.11 3.75 -32.84
CA SER A 345 -42.54 3.37 -31.50
C SER A 345 -41.56 3.88 -30.45
N SER A 346 -42.12 4.40 -29.36
CA SER A 346 -41.36 4.87 -28.19
C SER A 346 -41.43 3.87 -27.02
N ASN A 347 -42.41 2.96 -27.05
CA ASN A 347 -42.57 1.92 -26.05
C ASN A 347 -41.69 0.69 -26.38
N ASP A 348 -40.91 0.25 -25.39
CA ASP A 348 -39.97 -0.87 -25.57
C ASP A 348 -40.67 -2.20 -25.96
N PHE A 349 -41.87 -2.46 -25.45
CA PHE A 349 -42.59 -3.70 -25.78
C PHE A 349 -43.20 -3.65 -27.18
N ASP A 350 -43.66 -2.48 -27.62
CA ASP A 350 -44.18 -2.30 -28.98
C ASP A 350 -43.07 -2.47 -30.02
N MET A 351 -41.88 -1.93 -29.76
CA MET A 351 -40.68 -2.19 -30.58
C MET A 351 -40.33 -3.69 -30.63
N THR A 352 -40.46 -4.40 -29.49
CA THR A 352 -40.26 -5.85 -29.45
C THR A 352 -41.26 -6.59 -30.35
N LYS A 353 -42.53 -6.20 -30.34
CA LYS A 353 -43.57 -6.76 -31.23
C LYS A 353 -43.29 -6.48 -32.70
N GLU A 354 -42.90 -5.24 -33.03
CA GLU A 354 -42.53 -4.87 -34.40
C GLU A 354 -41.39 -5.74 -34.94
N PHE A 355 -40.38 -6.00 -34.12
CA PHE A 355 -39.28 -6.89 -34.51
C PHE A 355 -39.74 -8.32 -34.84
N PHE A 356 -40.58 -8.92 -34.00
CA PHE A 356 -41.07 -10.28 -34.22
C PHE A 356 -42.05 -10.38 -35.39
N ASN A 357 -42.88 -9.35 -35.62
CA ASN A 357 -43.72 -9.27 -36.82
C ASN A 357 -42.87 -9.35 -38.10
N ILE A 358 -41.74 -8.63 -38.13
CA ILE A 358 -40.81 -8.67 -39.27
C ILE A 358 -40.17 -10.05 -39.40
N ILE A 359 -39.69 -10.65 -38.30
CA ILE A 359 -39.14 -12.02 -38.33
C ILE A 359 -40.17 -13.03 -38.86
N ARG A 360 -41.44 -12.93 -38.45
CA ARG A 360 -42.50 -13.84 -38.90
C ARG A 360 -42.73 -13.75 -40.41
N ASP A 361 -42.65 -12.55 -40.98
CA ASP A 361 -42.83 -12.32 -42.41
C ASP A 361 -41.64 -12.83 -43.25
N LEU A 362 -40.52 -13.18 -42.61
CA LEU A 362 -39.36 -13.80 -43.26
C LEU A 362 -39.62 -15.30 -43.52
N VAL A 363 -40.30 -15.62 -44.63
CA VAL A 363 -40.52 -17.00 -45.09
C VAL A 363 -39.19 -17.72 -45.40
N GLY A 364 -39.10 -19.02 -45.13
CA GLY A 364 -38.03 -19.89 -45.66
C GLY A 364 -36.72 -19.93 -44.85
N LEU A 365 -36.80 -19.70 -43.54
CA LEU A 365 -35.65 -19.81 -42.63
C LEU A 365 -35.04 -21.22 -42.65
N LYS A 366 -33.73 -21.31 -42.91
CA LYS A 366 -32.89 -22.51 -42.85
C LYS A 366 -31.85 -22.33 -41.75
N VAL A 367 -31.83 -23.21 -40.74
CA VAL A 367 -30.79 -23.19 -39.70
C VAL A 367 -29.44 -23.71 -40.21
N ARG A 368 -28.35 -22.99 -39.93
CA ARG A 368 -26.99 -23.55 -39.96
C ARG A 368 -26.29 -23.30 -38.63
N LYS A 369 -25.58 -24.32 -38.14
CA LYS A 369 -24.73 -24.19 -36.96
C LYS A 369 -23.46 -23.43 -37.35
N VAL A 370 -23.18 -22.35 -36.63
CA VAL A 370 -22.06 -21.46 -36.92
C VAL A 370 -20.89 -21.72 -35.97
N ASP A 371 -21.10 -21.68 -34.65
CA ASP A 371 -20.18 -22.25 -33.66
C ASP A 371 -20.84 -22.12 -32.28
N GLY A 372 -20.99 -23.22 -31.53
CA GLY A 372 -21.68 -23.11 -30.25
C GLY A 372 -21.98 -24.40 -29.50
N ASN A 373 -21.81 -24.28 -28.18
CA ASN A 373 -22.17 -25.24 -27.14
C ASN A 373 -23.59 -24.97 -26.59
N MET A 374 -24.59 -24.63 -27.43
CA MET A 374 -25.97 -24.82 -26.97
C MET A 374 -26.16 -26.31 -26.72
N ARG A 375 -26.65 -26.65 -25.52
CA ARG A 375 -26.87 -28.04 -25.09
C ARG A 375 -27.90 -28.80 -25.94
N SER A 376 -28.48 -28.17 -26.96
CA SER A 376 -29.39 -28.77 -27.95
C SER A 376 -28.96 -28.39 -29.37
N LYS A 377 -28.93 -29.37 -30.27
CA LYS A 377 -28.59 -29.20 -31.70
C LYS A 377 -29.74 -28.64 -32.55
N THR A 378 -30.96 -28.50 -32.00
CA THR A 378 -32.19 -28.16 -32.74
C THR A 378 -32.86 -26.83 -32.34
N MET A 379 -32.38 -26.16 -31.29
CA MET A 379 -33.14 -25.09 -30.61
C MET A 379 -33.32 -23.68 -31.26
N PRO A 380 -32.56 -23.19 -32.27
CA PRO A 380 -32.69 -21.79 -32.69
C PRO A 380 -34.06 -21.43 -33.27
N GLU A 381 -34.62 -22.29 -34.14
CA GLU A 381 -35.99 -22.13 -34.67
C GLU A 381 -37.04 -22.23 -33.56
N ASP A 382 -36.86 -23.17 -32.62
CA ASP A 382 -37.73 -23.33 -31.46
C ASP A 382 -37.76 -22.06 -30.60
N ILE A 383 -36.60 -21.43 -30.31
CA ILE A 383 -36.53 -20.20 -29.53
C ILE A 383 -37.27 -19.05 -30.22
N LEU A 384 -37.09 -18.90 -31.53
CA LEU A 384 -37.75 -17.85 -32.31
C LEU A 384 -39.27 -18.04 -32.30
N SER A 385 -39.73 -19.27 -32.57
CA SER A 385 -41.16 -19.64 -32.56
C SER A 385 -41.79 -19.47 -31.18
N ILE A 386 -41.11 -19.93 -30.12
CA ILE A 386 -41.54 -19.77 -28.73
C ILE A 386 -41.71 -18.29 -28.38
N LEU A 387 -40.73 -17.46 -28.72
CA LEU A 387 -40.77 -16.04 -28.37
C LEU A 387 -41.82 -15.28 -29.19
N ASP A 388 -41.98 -15.59 -30.48
CA ASP A 388 -43.05 -15.00 -31.29
C ASP A 388 -44.44 -15.34 -30.71
N HIS A 389 -44.66 -16.60 -30.34
CA HIS A 389 -45.90 -17.04 -29.70
C HIS A 389 -46.16 -16.33 -28.37
N VAL A 390 -45.14 -16.23 -27.50
CA VAL A 390 -45.27 -15.59 -26.19
C VAL A 390 -45.49 -14.08 -26.33
N VAL A 391 -44.79 -13.40 -27.23
CA VAL A 391 -44.90 -11.94 -27.44
C VAL A 391 -46.23 -11.56 -28.10
N SER A 392 -46.81 -12.47 -28.89
CA SER A 392 -48.13 -12.29 -29.52
C SER A 392 -49.30 -12.38 -28.53
N ASP A 393 -49.09 -12.93 -27.32
CA ASP A 393 -50.12 -12.97 -26.29
C ASP A 393 -50.48 -11.53 -25.82
N PRO A 394 -51.77 -11.12 -25.83
CA PRO A 394 -52.19 -9.78 -25.42
C PRO A 394 -51.82 -9.41 -23.97
N LYS A 395 -51.61 -10.41 -23.10
CA LYS A 395 -51.24 -10.21 -21.69
C LYS A 395 -49.73 -10.09 -21.47
N SER A 396 -48.93 -10.40 -22.50
CA SER A 396 -47.48 -10.29 -22.40
C SER A 396 -47.06 -8.83 -22.29
N THR A 397 -46.00 -8.59 -21.52
CA THR A 397 -45.32 -7.29 -21.39
C THR A 397 -43.81 -7.51 -21.26
N ASN A 398 -43.03 -6.42 -21.24
CA ASN A 398 -41.58 -6.46 -21.02
C ASN A 398 -41.14 -7.27 -19.78
N PHE A 399 -41.98 -7.33 -18.73
CA PHE A 399 -41.64 -7.94 -17.43
C PHE A 399 -42.52 -9.14 -17.08
N ASN A 400 -43.49 -9.45 -17.92
CA ASN A 400 -44.43 -10.56 -17.72
C ASN A 400 -44.66 -11.24 -19.06
N LEU A 401 -43.69 -12.05 -19.46
CA LEU A 401 -43.82 -12.92 -20.62
C LEU A 401 -44.73 -14.10 -20.26
N CYS A 402 -45.77 -14.37 -21.06
CA CYS A 402 -46.73 -15.49 -20.88
C CYS A 402 -46.12 -16.89 -21.17
N ILE A 403 -44.94 -17.16 -20.60
CA ILE A 403 -44.16 -18.41 -20.77
C ILE A 403 -44.90 -19.62 -20.15
N GLU A 404 -45.84 -19.40 -19.23
CA GLU A 404 -46.61 -20.47 -18.59
C GLU A 404 -47.56 -21.19 -19.55
N ASN A 405 -47.93 -20.54 -20.66
CA ASN A 405 -48.82 -21.10 -21.69
C ASN A 405 -48.09 -22.04 -22.67
N LEU A 406 -46.76 -22.11 -22.60
CA LEU A 406 -45.95 -23.02 -23.43
C LEU A 406 -46.05 -24.46 -22.93
N ASP A 407 -45.88 -25.41 -23.86
CA ASP A 407 -45.71 -26.82 -23.50
C ASP A 407 -44.51 -27.03 -22.56
N SER A 408 -44.57 -28.10 -21.78
CA SER A 408 -43.63 -28.33 -20.67
C SER A 408 -42.18 -28.50 -21.13
N GLU A 409 -41.95 -29.08 -22.30
CA GLU A 409 -40.61 -29.34 -22.83
C GLU A 409 -39.95 -28.06 -23.36
N ASN A 410 -40.64 -27.31 -24.21
CA ASN A 410 -40.15 -26.04 -24.76
C ASN A 410 -39.91 -25.01 -23.66
N ARG A 411 -40.83 -24.93 -22.68
CA ARG A 411 -40.66 -24.10 -21.49
C ARG A 411 -39.39 -24.45 -20.73
N VAL A 412 -39.15 -25.73 -20.43
CA VAL A 412 -37.95 -26.16 -19.69
C VAL A 412 -36.68 -25.84 -20.47
N ASN A 413 -36.67 -26.09 -21.77
CA ASN A 413 -35.51 -25.83 -22.63
C ASN A 413 -35.17 -24.34 -22.71
N PHE A 414 -36.18 -23.49 -22.90
CA PHE A 414 -36.02 -22.03 -22.92
C PHE A 414 -35.51 -21.48 -21.58
N LEU A 415 -36.13 -21.87 -20.46
CA LEU A 415 -35.71 -21.43 -19.12
C LEU A 415 -34.27 -21.86 -18.80
N ARG A 416 -33.87 -23.05 -19.25
CA ARG A 416 -32.49 -23.54 -19.09
C ARG A 416 -31.48 -22.70 -19.87
N CYS A 417 -31.85 -22.16 -21.03
CA CYS A 417 -31.00 -21.22 -21.80
C CYS A 417 -30.82 -19.88 -21.08
N LEU A 418 -31.78 -19.47 -20.25
CA LEU A 418 -31.67 -18.32 -19.36
C LEU A 418 -30.95 -18.62 -18.04
N GLY A 419 -30.37 -19.82 -17.90
CA GLY A 419 -29.62 -20.23 -16.71
C GLY A 419 -30.48 -20.70 -15.53
N ILE A 420 -31.81 -20.75 -15.68
CA ILE A 420 -32.73 -21.18 -14.62
C ILE A 420 -32.64 -22.70 -14.48
N LYS A 421 -32.46 -23.18 -13.23
CA LYS A 421 -32.26 -24.61 -12.91
C LYS A 421 -31.06 -25.25 -13.64
N ALA A 422 -30.09 -24.44 -14.09
CA ALA A 422 -28.91 -24.95 -14.80
C ALA A 422 -27.78 -25.47 -13.88
N LYS A 423 -27.80 -25.10 -12.59
CA LYS A 423 -26.87 -25.62 -11.58
C LYS A 423 -27.13 -27.11 -11.37
N LYS A 424 -26.12 -27.94 -11.68
CA LYS A 424 -26.27 -29.41 -11.67
C LYS A 424 -26.20 -30.03 -10.28
N ARG A 425 -25.42 -29.47 -9.35
CA ARG A 425 -25.26 -29.97 -7.98
C ARG A 425 -24.92 -28.83 -7.01
N THR A 426 -25.44 -28.91 -5.80
CA THR A 426 -24.92 -28.22 -4.61
C THR A 426 -23.82 -29.10 -4.00
N PHE A 427 -22.80 -28.49 -3.40
CA PHE A 427 -21.73 -29.24 -2.74
C PHE A 427 -22.34 -30.15 -1.67
N ASP A 428 -22.06 -31.45 -1.79
CA ASP A 428 -22.44 -32.46 -0.82
C ASP A 428 -21.15 -33.12 -0.31
N PRO A 429 -20.76 -32.90 0.96
CA PRO A 429 -19.55 -33.48 1.52
C PRO A 429 -19.56 -35.02 1.57
N SER A 430 -20.73 -35.65 1.40
CA SER A 430 -20.85 -37.12 1.31
C SER A 430 -20.65 -37.67 -0.10
N ASP A 431 -20.70 -36.82 -1.14
CA ASP A 431 -20.56 -37.23 -2.54
C ASP A 431 -19.07 -37.35 -2.94
N LYS A 432 -18.56 -38.59 -2.90
CA LYS A 432 -17.19 -38.94 -3.35
C LYS A 432 -16.92 -38.63 -4.83
N SER A 433 -17.95 -38.32 -5.63
CA SER A 433 -17.78 -37.91 -7.03
C SER A 433 -17.52 -36.41 -7.21
N SER A 434 -17.59 -35.63 -6.12
CA SER A 434 -17.17 -34.23 -6.08
C SER A 434 -15.69 -34.10 -6.45
N ARG A 435 -15.38 -33.32 -7.49
CA ARG A 435 -14.01 -33.04 -7.92
C ARG A 435 -13.75 -31.53 -7.83
N GLN A 436 -12.50 -31.16 -7.56
CA GLN A 436 -12.07 -29.77 -7.66
C GLN A 436 -12.31 -29.26 -9.11
N PRO A 437 -12.75 -28.00 -9.28
CA PRO A 437 -12.84 -27.39 -10.60
C PRO A 437 -11.49 -27.46 -11.31
N LYS A 438 -11.49 -27.92 -12.57
CA LYS A 438 -10.32 -27.80 -13.45
C LYS A 438 -10.28 -26.38 -14.01
N PHE A 439 -9.14 -25.71 -13.88
CA PHE A 439 -8.88 -24.42 -14.50
C PHE A 439 -8.02 -24.66 -15.75
N PRO A 440 -8.63 -24.76 -16.96
CA PRO A 440 -7.86 -24.98 -18.17
C PRO A 440 -7.03 -23.74 -18.52
N THR A 441 -5.78 -23.94 -18.93
CA THR A 441 -4.98 -22.88 -19.55
C THR A 441 -5.60 -22.53 -20.90
N HIS A 442 -5.80 -21.24 -21.16
CA HIS A 442 -6.33 -20.78 -22.44
C HIS A 442 -5.23 -20.86 -23.50
N ALA A 443 -5.47 -21.63 -24.56
CA ALA A 443 -4.55 -21.69 -25.70
C ALA A 443 -4.62 -20.39 -26.52
N PRO A 444 -3.49 -19.90 -27.05
CA PRO A 444 -3.47 -18.71 -27.89
C PRO A 444 -4.25 -18.95 -29.20
N MET A 445 -5.08 -17.97 -29.57
CA MET A 445 -5.91 -17.99 -30.77
C MET A 445 -5.21 -17.32 -31.95
N LEU A 446 -5.59 -17.72 -33.16
CA LEU A 446 -5.11 -17.17 -34.43
C LEU A 446 -5.88 -15.89 -34.77
N TYR A 447 -5.16 -14.80 -35.06
CA TYR A 447 -5.76 -13.56 -35.54
C TYR A 447 -6.40 -13.76 -36.93
N ASP A 448 -7.50 -13.05 -37.21
CA ASP A 448 -8.23 -13.17 -38.48
C ASP A 448 -8.75 -11.79 -38.92
N ASN A 449 -8.71 -11.56 -40.23
CA ASN A 449 -8.93 -10.25 -40.86
C ASN A 449 -10.38 -9.76 -40.76
N TRP A 450 -11.32 -10.61 -40.33
CA TRP A 450 -12.70 -10.18 -40.09
C TRP A 450 -12.77 -9.04 -39.06
N PHE A 451 -11.79 -8.95 -38.15
CA PHE A 451 -11.77 -7.88 -37.15
C PHE A 451 -11.35 -6.53 -37.72
N ASP A 452 -10.42 -6.50 -38.68
CA ASP A 452 -10.08 -5.26 -39.41
C ASP A 452 -11.31 -4.69 -40.11
N GLU A 453 -12.14 -5.58 -40.65
CA GLU A 453 -13.40 -5.21 -41.29
C GLU A 453 -14.42 -4.63 -40.30
N VAL A 454 -14.46 -5.12 -39.05
CA VAL A 454 -15.27 -4.51 -37.98
C VAL A 454 -14.86 -3.06 -37.75
N LEU A 455 -13.56 -2.80 -37.54
CA LEU A 455 -13.06 -1.44 -37.31
C LEU A 455 -13.34 -0.52 -38.51
N ARG A 456 -13.18 -1.05 -39.73
CA ARG A 456 -13.45 -0.32 -40.96
C ARG A 456 -14.93 0.03 -41.14
N LEU A 457 -15.85 -0.89 -40.86
CA LEU A 457 -17.28 -0.62 -41.00
C LEU A 457 -17.80 0.32 -39.90
N GLN A 458 -17.31 0.16 -38.68
CA GLN A 458 -17.66 0.99 -37.53
C GLN A 458 -17.21 2.46 -37.68
N SER A 459 -16.09 2.70 -38.35
CA SER A 459 -15.55 4.06 -38.56
C SER A 459 -16.24 4.84 -39.70
N LYS A 460 -17.10 4.19 -40.50
CA LYS A 460 -17.91 4.85 -41.55
C LYS A 460 -19.09 5.60 -40.95
N ASP A 461 -19.63 6.54 -41.72
CA ASP A 461 -20.93 7.15 -41.43
C ASP A 461 -22.05 6.11 -41.44
N HIS A 462 -23.04 6.30 -40.56
CA HIS A 462 -24.26 5.50 -40.57
C HIS A 462 -25.21 5.92 -41.70
N GLU A 463 -26.15 5.03 -42.05
CA GLU A 463 -27.04 5.20 -43.21
C GLU A 463 -27.95 6.46 -43.07
N GLU A 464 -28.38 6.82 -41.85
CA GLU A 464 -29.29 7.94 -41.57
C GLU A 464 -28.62 9.33 -41.64
N LYS A 465 -28.45 9.90 -42.83
CA LYS A 465 -27.78 11.20 -42.99
C LYS A 465 -28.47 12.34 -42.22
N GLY A 466 -27.67 13.13 -41.50
CA GLY A 466 -28.11 14.32 -40.76
C GLY A 466 -28.69 14.04 -39.37
N TYR A 467 -28.82 12.78 -38.98
CA TYR A 467 -29.12 12.37 -37.62
C TYR A 467 -27.82 12.12 -36.84
N TYR A 468 -27.88 12.31 -35.52
CA TYR A 468 -26.75 12.07 -34.62
C TYR A 468 -27.21 11.27 -33.41
N CYS A 469 -26.36 10.35 -32.94
CA CYS A 469 -26.52 9.73 -31.64
C CYS A 469 -26.18 10.73 -30.52
N TYR A 470 -26.72 10.53 -29.32
CA TYR A 470 -26.44 11.36 -28.13
C TYR A 470 -26.61 12.87 -28.37
N PRO A 471 -27.81 13.33 -28.77
CA PRO A 471 -28.07 14.74 -29.09
C PRO A 471 -27.74 15.68 -27.92
N ASP A 472 -27.91 15.24 -26.68
CA ASP A 472 -27.56 15.98 -25.46
C ASP A 472 -26.07 16.42 -25.44
N LEU A 473 -25.17 15.69 -26.12
CA LEU A 473 -23.75 16.05 -26.23
C LEU A 473 -23.47 17.15 -27.28
N LEU A 474 -24.47 17.47 -28.10
CA LEU A 474 -24.45 18.57 -29.08
C LEU A 474 -25.09 19.85 -28.52
N GLU A 475 -25.81 19.76 -27.41
CA GLU A 475 -26.43 20.90 -26.74
C GLU A 475 -25.37 21.83 -26.14
N ARG A 476 -25.69 23.13 -26.11
CA ARG A 476 -24.81 24.15 -25.53
C ARG A 476 -24.80 24.04 -24.01
N THR A 477 -23.61 23.95 -23.41
CA THR A 477 -23.45 23.97 -21.95
C THR A 477 -23.46 25.41 -21.44
N GLY A 478 -24.65 26.01 -21.30
CA GLY A 478 -24.89 27.26 -20.57
C GLY A 478 -24.30 28.56 -21.17
N ASP A 479 -24.67 29.69 -20.55
CA ASP A 479 -24.23 31.04 -20.93
C ASP A 479 -22.79 31.35 -20.43
N ASP A 480 -21.80 30.54 -20.79
CA ASP A 480 -20.40 30.93 -20.56
C ASP A 480 -20.01 32.01 -21.59
N HIS A 481 -19.93 33.26 -21.12
CA HIS A 481 -19.58 34.41 -21.94
C HIS A 481 -18.07 34.53 -22.23
N HIS A 482 -17.23 33.59 -21.75
CA HIS A 482 -15.81 33.65 -22.02
C HIS A 482 -15.51 33.39 -23.51
N PRO A 483 -14.72 34.24 -24.21
CA PRO A 483 -14.45 34.08 -25.64
C PRO A 483 -13.82 32.73 -26.02
N ILE A 484 -12.96 32.18 -25.15
CA ILE A 484 -12.37 30.84 -25.34
C ILE A 484 -13.42 29.74 -25.21
N ALA A 485 -14.36 29.85 -24.27
CA ALA A 485 -15.42 28.87 -24.10
C ALA A 485 -16.29 28.79 -25.36
N TYR A 486 -16.66 29.95 -25.92
CA TYR A 486 -17.40 30.02 -27.18
C TYR A 486 -16.66 29.39 -28.38
N MET A 487 -15.33 29.57 -28.47
CA MET A 487 -14.52 28.91 -29.50
C MET A 487 -14.46 27.40 -29.29
N CYS A 488 -14.14 26.95 -28.07
CA CYS A 488 -14.07 25.53 -27.72
C CYS A 488 -15.41 24.83 -27.97
N GLU A 489 -16.53 25.47 -27.66
CA GLU A 489 -17.86 24.93 -27.89
C GLU A 489 -18.12 24.66 -29.38
N LYS A 490 -17.78 25.61 -30.27
CA LYS A 490 -17.92 25.41 -31.72
C LYS A 490 -17.06 24.26 -32.23
N ILE A 491 -15.82 24.16 -31.73
CA ILE A 491 -14.89 23.08 -32.08
C ILE A 491 -15.46 21.74 -31.62
N HIS A 492 -15.90 21.68 -30.36
CA HIS A 492 -16.52 20.50 -29.75
C HIS A 492 -17.76 20.05 -30.51
N GLN A 493 -18.67 20.96 -30.86
CA GLN A 493 -19.86 20.63 -31.64
C GLN A 493 -19.52 20.08 -33.02
N THR A 494 -18.53 20.66 -33.69
CA THR A 494 -18.10 20.21 -35.03
C THR A 494 -17.46 18.81 -34.95
N ALA A 495 -16.57 18.60 -33.99
CA ALA A 495 -15.94 17.31 -33.75
C ALA A 495 -16.97 16.25 -33.33
N SER A 496 -17.92 16.61 -32.46
CA SER A 496 -18.96 15.71 -31.97
C SER A 496 -19.88 15.28 -33.10
N LYS A 497 -20.33 16.20 -33.96
CA LYS A 497 -21.09 15.84 -35.17
C LYS A 497 -20.34 14.85 -36.06
N ALA A 498 -19.02 15.03 -36.24
CA ALA A 498 -18.21 14.13 -37.05
C ALA A 498 -18.10 12.72 -36.44
N LEU A 499 -18.02 12.59 -35.11
CA LEU A 499 -17.92 11.29 -34.43
C LEU A 499 -19.30 10.63 -34.25
N LEU A 500 -20.32 11.39 -33.89
CA LEU A 500 -21.67 10.92 -33.57
C LEU A 500 -22.49 10.54 -34.81
N SER A 501 -22.00 10.85 -36.02
CA SER A 501 -22.56 10.36 -37.29
C SER A 501 -22.02 8.99 -37.71
N SER A 502 -21.13 8.37 -36.94
CA SER A 502 -20.50 7.09 -37.29
C SER A 502 -21.32 5.87 -36.88
N ASN A 503 -21.08 4.73 -37.53
CA ASN A 503 -21.61 3.43 -37.12
C ASN A 503 -21.19 3.05 -35.69
N ALA A 504 -19.98 3.44 -35.27
CA ALA A 504 -19.53 3.29 -33.89
C ALA A 504 -20.42 4.02 -32.89
N ALA A 505 -20.94 5.20 -33.25
CA ALA A 505 -21.87 5.93 -32.39
C ALA A 505 -23.21 5.19 -32.24
N VAL A 506 -23.72 4.58 -33.32
CA VAL A 506 -24.93 3.75 -33.29
C VAL A 506 -24.73 2.51 -32.43
N THR A 507 -23.59 1.81 -32.58
CA THR A 507 -23.22 0.68 -31.71
C THR A 507 -23.09 1.10 -30.26
N SER A 508 -22.43 2.22 -29.98
CA SER A 508 -22.31 2.80 -28.64
C SER A 508 -23.71 3.09 -28.06
N SER A 509 -24.60 3.72 -28.83
CA SER A 509 -25.99 4.03 -28.42
C SER A 509 -26.77 2.77 -28.07
N LYS A 510 -26.69 1.71 -28.90
CA LYS A 510 -27.29 0.39 -28.60
C LYS A 510 -26.74 -0.22 -27.31
N ALA A 511 -25.42 -0.16 -27.12
CA ALA A 511 -24.77 -0.68 -25.93
C ALA A 511 -25.23 0.07 -24.67
N THR A 512 -25.15 1.41 -24.66
CA THR A 512 -25.62 2.25 -23.56
C THR A 512 -27.08 2.00 -23.23
N ASN A 513 -27.94 1.87 -24.25
CA ASN A 513 -29.35 1.57 -24.08
C ASN A 513 -29.60 0.25 -23.34
N ILE A 514 -28.83 -0.80 -23.68
CA ILE A 514 -28.95 -2.13 -23.07
C ILE A 514 -28.34 -2.16 -21.68
N TYR A 515 -27.11 -1.68 -21.51
CA TYR A 515 -26.43 -1.73 -20.22
C TYR A 515 -27.15 -0.88 -19.16
N SER A 516 -27.73 0.27 -19.54
CA SER A 516 -28.54 1.08 -18.62
C SER A 516 -29.81 0.36 -18.17
N ARG A 517 -30.49 -0.36 -19.06
CA ARG A 517 -31.67 -1.18 -18.73
C ARG A 517 -31.30 -2.35 -17.84
N LEU A 518 -30.26 -3.10 -18.21
CA LEU A 518 -29.78 -4.25 -17.45
C LEU A 518 -29.27 -3.85 -16.05
N GLY A 519 -28.68 -2.66 -15.90
CA GLY A 519 -28.12 -2.14 -14.65
C GLY A 519 -29.06 -1.32 -13.77
N GLY A 520 -30.22 -0.89 -14.29
CA GLY A 520 -31.12 0.01 -13.56
C GLY A 520 -32.59 -0.21 -13.88
N SER A 521 -33.06 0.26 -15.03
CA SER A 521 -34.50 0.40 -15.34
C SER A 521 -35.27 -0.93 -15.32
N TYR A 522 -34.59 -2.05 -15.58
CA TYR A 522 -35.20 -3.39 -15.59
C TYR A 522 -34.87 -4.23 -14.33
N LEU A 523 -34.35 -3.58 -13.28
CA LEU A 523 -34.12 -4.14 -11.95
C LEU A 523 -35.22 -3.75 -10.94
N CYS A 524 -36.03 -2.73 -11.24
CA CYS A 524 -37.06 -2.24 -10.33
C CYS A 524 -38.38 -3.01 -10.47
N ARG A 525 -38.52 -4.10 -9.72
CA ARG A 525 -39.82 -4.44 -9.12
C ARG A 525 -39.92 -3.73 -7.78
N ASP A 526 -40.98 -2.95 -7.60
CA ASP A 526 -41.35 -2.19 -6.41
C ASP A 526 -40.63 -2.63 -5.12
N LEU A 527 -39.72 -1.79 -4.63
CA LEU A 527 -39.10 -1.85 -3.30
C LEU A 527 -40.14 -1.95 -2.16
N LYS A 528 -41.44 -1.81 -2.45
CA LYS A 528 -42.52 -1.79 -1.46
C LYS A 528 -43.41 -3.04 -1.44
N LYS A 529 -43.43 -3.94 -2.43
CA LYS A 529 -44.32 -5.12 -2.39
C LYS A 529 -43.74 -6.37 -3.08
N LYS A 530 -43.39 -7.35 -2.23
CA LYS A 530 -43.00 -8.76 -2.47
C LYS A 530 -41.51 -9.03 -2.65
N LYS A 531 -40.97 -9.84 -1.73
CA LYS A 531 -39.73 -10.63 -1.82
C LYS A 531 -39.82 -11.68 -2.95
N GLY A 532 -40.02 -11.23 -4.18
CA GLY A 532 -40.02 -12.08 -5.38
C GLY A 532 -38.72 -11.94 -6.15
N LEU A 533 -38.29 -13.04 -6.78
CA LEU A 533 -37.20 -13.03 -7.77
C LEU A 533 -37.55 -12.03 -8.89
N ASP A 534 -36.55 -11.32 -9.42
CA ASP A 534 -36.74 -10.51 -10.62
C ASP A 534 -37.21 -11.40 -11.78
N PRO A 535 -38.32 -11.06 -12.46
CA PRO A 535 -38.85 -11.89 -13.53
C PRO A 535 -37.92 -11.87 -14.75
N ILE A 536 -38.13 -12.84 -15.64
CA ILE A 536 -37.59 -12.81 -17.00
C ILE A 536 -38.12 -11.54 -17.67
N ALA A 537 -37.24 -10.84 -18.39
CA ALA A 537 -37.62 -9.62 -19.09
C ALA A 537 -37.18 -9.65 -20.55
N ILE A 538 -37.95 -9.02 -21.44
CA ILE A 538 -37.58 -8.78 -22.84
C ILE A 538 -37.43 -7.28 -23.07
N MET A 539 -36.44 -6.90 -23.88
CA MET A 539 -36.22 -5.51 -24.28
C MET A 539 -35.68 -5.43 -25.71
N PRO A 540 -35.98 -4.36 -26.44
CA PRO A 540 -35.43 -4.13 -27.77
C PRO A 540 -33.96 -3.71 -27.72
N ILE A 541 -33.22 -4.04 -28.77
CA ILE A 541 -31.85 -3.58 -29.03
C ILE A 541 -31.96 -2.47 -30.06
N TYR A 542 -31.84 -1.20 -29.64
CA TYR A 542 -31.98 -0.07 -30.55
C TYR A 542 -31.07 1.11 -30.21
N ALA A 543 -30.75 1.91 -31.24
CA ALA A 543 -30.15 3.23 -31.10
C ALA A 543 -31.22 4.32 -31.25
N ARG A 544 -31.07 5.40 -30.49
CA ARG A 544 -31.86 6.63 -30.66
C ARG A 544 -30.99 7.66 -31.37
N LEU A 545 -31.54 8.26 -32.42
CA LEU A 545 -30.91 9.32 -33.17
C LEU A 545 -31.87 10.50 -33.27
N GLN A 546 -31.30 11.69 -33.35
CA GLN A 546 -32.08 12.92 -33.44
C GLN A 546 -31.39 13.87 -34.42
N LYS A 547 -32.18 14.63 -35.18
CA LYS A 547 -31.63 15.77 -35.91
C LYS A 547 -31.30 16.90 -34.93
N PRO A 548 -30.22 17.68 -35.14
CA PRO A 548 -29.98 18.88 -34.37
C PRO A 548 -31.20 19.79 -34.50
N GLN A 549 -31.66 20.34 -33.39
CA GLN A 549 -32.88 21.13 -33.34
C GLN A 549 -32.75 22.36 -34.25
N VAL A 550 -33.55 22.42 -35.32
CA VAL A 550 -33.64 23.59 -36.21
C VAL A 550 -34.87 24.45 -35.86
N ASP A 551 -35.89 23.86 -35.22
CA ASP A 551 -37.15 24.48 -34.77
C ASP A 551 -37.65 23.81 -33.46
N ASP A 552 -38.78 24.24 -32.88
CA ASP A 552 -39.42 23.61 -31.69
C ASP A 552 -39.86 22.14 -31.90
N HIS A 553 -39.70 21.59 -33.11
CA HIS A 553 -39.97 20.19 -33.42
C HIS A 553 -38.72 19.31 -33.34
N ILE A 554 -38.76 18.36 -32.41
CA ILE A 554 -37.76 17.30 -32.26
C ILE A 554 -38.06 16.16 -33.23
N GLU A 555 -37.21 15.98 -34.24
CA GLU A 555 -37.28 14.86 -35.17
C GLU A 555 -36.37 13.71 -34.72
N GLU A 556 -36.98 12.63 -34.23
CA GLU A 556 -36.29 11.42 -33.75
C GLU A 556 -36.42 10.25 -34.72
N SER A 557 -35.35 9.47 -34.82
CA SER A 557 -35.30 8.19 -35.51
C SER A 557 -34.79 7.12 -34.55
N ARG A 558 -35.39 5.93 -34.57
CA ARG A 558 -34.95 4.78 -33.78
C ARG A 558 -34.59 3.63 -34.71
N LEU A 559 -33.37 3.12 -34.54
CA LEU A 559 -32.82 2.02 -35.32
C LEU A 559 -32.83 0.75 -34.48
N LEU A 560 -33.82 -0.11 -34.73
CA LEU A 560 -34.04 -1.37 -34.04
C LEU A 560 -33.28 -2.49 -34.76
N SER A 561 -32.35 -3.18 -34.10
CA SER A 561 -31.57 -4.27 -34.70
C SER A 561 -31.84 -5.65 -34.11
N GLY A 562 -32.58 -5.73 -33.01
CA GLY A 562 -32.76 -6.98 -32.31
C GLY A 562 -33.60 -6.88 -31.05
N VAL A 563 -33.65 -7.99 -30.32
CA VAL A 563 -34.23 -8.10 -28.98
C VAL A 563 -33.30 -8.87 -28.05
N LEU A 564 -33.37 -8.54 -26.77
CA LEU A 564 -32.64 -9.19 -25.69
C LEU A 564 -33.64 -9.76 -24.69
N VAL A 565 -33.49 -11.04 -24.36
CA VAL A 565 -34.25 -11.72 -23.31
C VAL A 565 -33.35 -12.00 -22.12
N ARG A 566 -33.59 -11.29 -21.02
CA ARG A 566 -32.83 -11.37 -19.78
C ARG A 566 -33.41 -12.44 -18.85
N GLY A 567 -32.57 -13.31 -18.32
CA GLY A 567 -32.93 -14.21 -17.24
C GLY A 567 -33.11 -13.48 -15.89
N PRO A 568 -33.60 -14.16 -14.84
CA PRO A 568 -33.77 -13.60 -13.50
C PRO A 568 -32.47 -13.01 -12.94
N ASN A 569 -32.55 -11.87 -12.24
CA ASN A 569 -31.36 -11.28 -11.60
C ASN A 569 -31.20 -11.80 -10.17
N HIS A 570 -30.13 -12.55 -9.92
CA HIS A 570 -29.71 -12.98 -8.57
C HIS A 570 -28.26 -12.58 -8.26
N ALA A 571 -27.75 -11.55 -8.94
CA ALA A 571 -26.39 -11.08 -8.76
C ALA A 571 -26.26 -10.26 -7.46
N LYS A 572 -25.70 -10.90 -6.43
CA LYS A 572 -25.37 -10.24 -5.15
C LYS A 572 -24.03 -9.53 -5.27
N SER A 573 -23.02 -10.24 -5.78
CA SER A 573 -21.67 -9.74 -6.03
C SER A 573 -21.59 -8.95 -7.34
N PRO A 574 -20.69 -7.96 -7.48
CA PRO A 574 -20.38 -7.31 -8.75
C PRO A 574 -19.98 -8.30 -9.86
N THR A 575 -19.30 -9.39 -9.48
CA THR A 575 -18.80 -10.43 -10.40
C THR A 575 -19.83 -11.50 -10.77
N ASP A 576 -20.99 -11.52 -10.11
CA ASP A 576 -22.05 -12.48 -10.41
C ASP A 576 -22.60 -12.22 -11.81
N ARG A 577 -22.81 -13.31 -12.56
CA ARG A 577 -23.25 -13.24 -13.96
C ARG A 577 -24.76 -13.41 -14.12
N VAL A 578 -25.36 -12.52 -14.91
CA VAL A 578 -26.74 -12.63 -15.39
C VAL A 578 -26.73 -13.18 -16.80
N SER A 579 -27.46 -14.27 -17.04
CA SER A 579 -27.59 -14.89 -18.36
C SER A 579 -28.69 -14.21 -19.17
N PHE A 580 -28.49 -14.08 -20.48
CA PHE A 580 -29.47 -13.54 -21.40
C PHE A 580 -29.29 -14.13 -22.80
N ILE A 581 -30.30 -13.95 -23.64
CA ILE A 581 -30.29 -14.35 -25.04
C ILE A 581 -30.39 -13.07 -25.88
N THR A 582 -29.58 -12.93 -26.92
CA THR A 582 -29.76 -11.89 -27.95
C THR A 582 -30.23 -12.52 -29.24
N ILE A 583 -31.13 -11.82 -29.92
CA ILE A 583 -31.65 -12.15 -31.25
C ILE A 583 -31.48 -10.89 -32.09
N GLU A 584 -30.55 -10.92 -33.05
CA GLU A 584 -30.17 -9.76 -33.85
C GLU A 584 -30.22 -10.10 -35.34
N LEU A 585 -30.52 -9.10 -36.18
CA LEU A 585 -30.68 -9.27 -37.62
C LEU A 585 -29.46 -8.73 -38.39
N MET A 586 -29.03 -9.47 -39.42
CA MET A 586 -27.99 -9.07 -40.36
C MET A 586 -28.50 -9.22 -41.79
N LYS A 587 -28.00 -8.39 -42.73
CA LYS A 587 -28.24 -8.61 -44.17
C LYS A 587 -27.53 -9.90 -44.59
N ASN A 588 -28.08 -10.67 -45.51
CA ASN A 588 -27.45 -11.90 -46.01
C ASN A 588 -26.54 -11.63 -47.21
N ASN A 589 -25.27 -11.33 -46.95
CA ASN A 589 -24.25 -11.08 -47.98
C ASN A 589 -22.92 -11.82 -47.65
N PRO A 590 -21.93 -11.85 -48.55
CA PRO A 590 -20.67 -12.58 -48.30
C PRO A 590 -19.91 -12.13 -47.04
N ASP A 591 -19.85 -10.83 -46.77
CA ASP A 591 -19.09 -10.27 -45.64
C ASP A 591 -19.75 -10.62 -44.30
N THR A 592 -21.07 -10.42 -44.20
CA THR A 592 -21.91 -10.77 -43.04
C THR A 592 -21.94 -12.28 -42.78
N ARG A 593 -21.93 -13.12 -43.81
CA ARG A 593 -21.79 -14.59 -43.67
C ARG A 593 -20.45 -14.96 -43.06
N THR A 594 -19.37 -14.33 -43.53
CA THR A 594 -18.02 -14.56 -43.00
C THR A 594 -17.94 -14.10 -41.54
N PHE A 595 -18.43 -12.91 -41.23
CA PHE A 595 -18.47 -12.39 -39.87
C PHE A 595 -19.32 -13.27 -38.94
N ALA A 596 -20.48 -13.75 -39.39
CA ALA A 596 -21.33 -14.65 -38.61
C ALA A 596 -20.54 -15.86 -38.10
N LEU A 597 -19.69 -16.47 -38.94
CA LEU A 597 -18.80 -17.59 -38.58
C LEU A 597 -17.79 -17.27 -37.47
N SER A 598 -17.47 -15.99 -37.30
CA SER A 598 -16.54 -15.49 -36.30
C SER A 598 -17.22 -15.13 -34.99
N ILE A 599 -18.54 -15.22 -34.86
CA ILE A 599 -19.24 -14.86 -33.61
C ILE A 599 -19.14 -15.97 -32.57
N HIS A 600 -18.70 -15.64 -31.36
CA HIS A 600 -18.59 -16.60 -30.26
C HIS A 600 -19.98 -17.04 -29.75
N ASN A 601 -20.18 -18.37 -29.64
CA ASN A 601 -21.40 -19.02 -29.17
C ASN A 601 -22.67 -18.55 -29.89
N ALA A 602 -22.63 -18.51 -31.22
CA ALA A 602 -23.74 -18.05 -32.06
C ALA A 602 -24.36 -19.18 -32.90
N HIS A 603 -25.68 -19.10 -33.02
CA HIS A 603 -26.46 -19.83 -34.00
C HIS A 603 -26.99 -18.86 -35.04
N ALA A 604 -26.93 -19.23 -36.31
CA ALA A 604 -27.43 -18.40 -37.39
C ALA A 604 -28.54 -19.11 -38.16
N VAL A 605 -29.63 -18.39 -38.35
CA VAL A 605 -30.77 -18.83 -39.15
C VAL A 605 -30.79 -17.96 -40.40
N PHE A 606 -30.81 -18.58 -41.58
CA PHE A 606 -30.63 -17.89 -42.86
C PHE A 606 -31.91 -17.95 -43.67
N ASN A 607 -32.27 -16.85 -44.31
CA ASN A 607 -33.08 -16.91 -45.54
C ASN A 607 -32.31 -16.25 -46.68
N ASP A 608 -32.98 -15.98 -47.80
CA ASP A 608 -32.33 -15.39 -48.96
C ASP A 608 -31.80 -13.96 -48.68
N ASN A 609 -32.49 -13.19 -47.83
CA ASN A 609 -32.23 -11.77 -47.62
C ASN A 609 -31.52 -11.42 -46.30
N PHE A 610 -31.68 -12.25 -45.27
CA PHE A 610 -31.29 -11.96 -43.90
C PHE A 610 -30.66 -13.18 -43.19
N ILE A 611 -29.89 -12.86 -42.16
CA ILE A 611 -29.34 -13.80 -41.20
C ILE A 611 -29.82 -13.37 -39.82
N VAL A 612 -30.55 -14.24 -39.13
CA VAL A 612 -30.95 -14.04 -37.73
C VAL A 612 -29.92 -14.73 -36.85
N ILE A 613 -29.24 -13.96 -36.01
CA ILE A 613 -28.23 -14.46 -35.07
C ILE A 613 -28.87 -14.59 -33.69
N VAL A 614 -28.86 -15.82 -33.16
CA VAL A 614 -29.33 -16.14 -31.81
C VAL A 614 -28.13 -16.52 -30.95
N ARG A 615 -27.93 -15.83 -29.82
CA ARG A 615 -26.77 -16.04 -28.94
C ARG A 615 -27.20 -16.15 -27.49
N GLN A 616 -26.64 -17.14 -26.79
CA GLN A 616 -26.69 -17.18 -25.34
C GLN A 616 -25.46 -16.45 -24.78
N ASN A 617 -25.71 -15.38 -24.04
CA ASN A 617 -24.70 -14.51 -23.47
C ASN A 617 -24.85 -14.41 -21.94
N SER A 618 -23.84 -13.79 -21.34
CA SER A 618 -23.89 -13.36 -19.94
C SER A 618 -23.10 -12.07 -19.75
N ILE A 619 -23.51 -11.28 -18.77
CA ILE A 619 -22.83 -10.07 -18.28
C ILE A 619 -22.61 -10.20 -16.77
N MET A 620 -21.54 -9.61 -16.27
CA MET A 620 -21.39 -9.36 -14.84
C MET A 620 -22.28 -8.18 -14.43
N LYS A 621 -22.65 -8.11 -13.15
CA LYS A 621 -23.40 -6.97 -12.61
C LYS A 621 -22.61 -5.66 -12.75
N GLU A 622 -21.29 -5.73 -12.59
CA GLU A 622 -20.41 -4.57 -12.73
C GLU A 622 -20.33 -4.03 -14.17
N ASP A 623 -20.46 -4.89 -15.19
CA ASP A 623 -20.37 -4.50 -16.61
C ASP A 623 -21.33 -3.35 -16.94
N CYS A 624 -22.52 -3.31 -16.34
CA CYS A 624 -23.49 -2.25 -16.56
C CYS A 624 -22.99 -0.88 -16.09
N SER A 625 -22.19 -0.82 -15.02
CA SER A 625 -21.68 0.44 -14.46
C SER A 625 -20.74 1.15 -15.42
N TYR A 626 -20.01 0.40 -16.25
CA TYR A 626 -19.10 0.95 -17.25
C TYR A 626 -19.76 1.03 -18.63
N GLY A 627 -20.46 -0.03 -19.04
CA GLY A 627 -21.09 -0.17 -20.35
C GLY A 627 -22.21 0.84 -20.62
N THR A 628 -22.84 1.38 -19.58
CA THR A 628 -23.82 2.48 -19.72
C THR A 628 -23.19 3.77 -20.24
N PHE A 629 -21.92 4.05 -19.90
CA PHE A 629 -21.25 5.31 -20.25
C PHE A 629 -20.31 5.16 -21.45
N ASN A 630 -20.68 4.33 -22.42
CA ASN A 630 -19.89 4.04 -23.62
C ASN A 630 -19.59 5.31 -24.46
N ALA A 631 -20.46 6.32 -24.41
CA ALA A 631 -20.23 7.62 -25.03
C ALA A 631 -18.92 8.30 -24.58
N ASN A 632 -18.40 7.97 -23.39
CA ASN A 632 -17.13 8.49 -22.87
C ASN A 632 -15.92 8.09 -23.74
N ALA A 633 -16.06 7.13 -24.66
CA ALA A 633 -15.04 6.83 -25.68
C ALA A 633 -14.67 8.07 -26.54
N MET A 634 -15.52 9.10 -26.60
CA MET A 634 -15.20 10.38 -27.26
C MET A 634 -14.16 11.21 -26.51
N PHE A 635 -13.94 10.96 -25.21
CA PHE A 635 -13.05 11.78 -24.39
C PHE A 635 -11.62 11.83 -24.95
N VAL A 636 -11.04 10.67 -25.29
CA VAL A 636 -9.67 10.58 -25.80
C VAL A 636 -9.45 11.37 -27.10
N PRO A 637 -10.24 11.17 -28.18
CA PRO A 637 -10.06 11.96 -29.39
C PRO A 637 -10.34 13.45 -29.18
N MET A 638 -11.31 13.81 -28.33
CA MET A 638 -11.60 15.22 -28.03
C MET A 638 -10.47 15.90 -27.26
N ASN A 639 -9.94 15.24 -26.23
CA ASN A 639 -8.83 15.73 -25.45
C ASN A 639 -7.57 15.91 -26.33
N LEU A 640 -7.33 14.97 -27.25
CA LEU A 640 -6.22 15.08 -28.19
C LEU A 640 -6.34 16.31 -29.09
N ILE A 641 -7.55 16.61 -29.61
CA ILE A 641 -7.80 17.83 -30.38
C ILE A 641 -7.47 19.06 -29.51
N GLY A 642 -7.92 19.09 -28.26
CA GLY A 642 -7.60 20.15 -27.31
C GLY A 642 -6.09 20.36 -27.13
N THR A 643 -5.35 19.30 -26.82
CA THR A 643 -3.88 19.33 -26.66
C THR A 643 -3.19 19.80 -27.95
N MET A 644 -3.59 19.30 -29.11
CA MET A 644 -3.02 19.72 -30.40
C MET A 644 -3.26 21.20 -30.73
N LEU A 645 -4.34 21.78 -30.19
CA LEU A 645 -4.71 23.16 -30.47
C LEU A 645 -4.13 24.15 -29.46
N PHE A 646 -4.13 23.83 -28.16
CA PHE A 646 -3.79 24.80 -27.11
C PHE A 646 -2.42 24.57 -26.48
N GLU A 647 -1.91 23.35 -26.49
CA GLU A 647 -0.63 22.99 -25.87
C GLU A 647 0.51 22.86 -26.90
N ASN A 648 0.24 23.17 -28.17
CA ASN A 648 1.25 23.05 -29.21
C ASN A 648 2.33 24.15 -29.04
N PRO A 649 3.60 23.79 -28.82
CA PRO A 649 4.67 24.76 -28.60
C PRO A 649 5.02 25.57 -29.86
N SER A 650 4.52 25.16 -31.03
CA SER A 650 4.70 25.88 -32.30
C SER A 650 3.63 26.95 -32.55
N THR A 651 2.82 27.29 -31.55
CA THR A 651 1.80 28.35 -31.66
C THR A 651 2.47 29.72 -31.78
N THR A 652 2.19 30.42 -32.86
CA THR A 652 2.70 31.78 -33.14
C THR A 652 1.66 32.84 -32.78
N SER A 653 2.03 34.12 -32.79
CA SER A 653 1.11 35.23 -32.52
C SER A 653 -0.05 35.36 -33.53
N THR A 654 0.07 34.75 -34.71
CA THR A 654 -0.97 34.68 -35.75
C THR A 654 -1.82 33.40 -35.67
N TYR A 655 -1.70 32.64 -34.58
CA TYR A 655 -2.39 31.37 -34.42
C TYR A 655 -3.89 31.58 -34.17
N ASP A 656 -4.72 31.13 -35.10
CA ASP A 656 -6.17 31.03 -34.92
C ASP A 656 -6.56 29.56 -34.61
N PRO A 657 -6.89 29.24 -33.34
CA PRO A 657 -7.32 27.91 -32.96
C PRO A 657 -8.54 27.42 -33.74
N MET A 658 -9.46 28.32 -34.14
CA MET A 658 -10.69 27.96 -34.84
C MET A 658 -10.42 27.48 -36.26
N GLU A 659 -9.66 28.25 -37.04
CA GLU A 659 -9.27 27.84 -38.39
C GLU A 659 -8.40 26.58 -38.37
N LYS A 660 -7.49 26.47 -37.39
CA LYS A 660 -6.67 25.26 -37.25
C LYS A 660 -7.51 24.02 -36.90
N ALA A 661 -8.46 24.16 -35.98
CA ALA A 661 -9.37 23.08 -35.60
C ALA A 661 -10.23 22.64 -36.78
N LYS A 662 -10.80 23.60 -37.52
CA LYS A 662 -11.59 23.32 -38.72
C LYS A 662 -10.78 22.55 -39.76
N LYS A 663 -9.54 22.98 -40.01
CA LYS A 663 -8.62 22.29 -40.91
C LYS A 663 -8.30 20.87 -40.41
N LEU A 664 -7.96 20.71 -39.13
CA LEU A 664 -7.64 19.42 -38.51
C LEU A 664 -8.83 18.45 -38.66
N LEU A 665 -10.03 18.88 -38.30
CA LEU A 665 -11.25 18.08 -38.34
C LEU A 665 -11.63 17.70 -39.77
N LEU A 666 -11.50 18.62 -40.72
CA LEU A 666 -11.82 18.36 -42.13
C LEU A 666 -10.84 17.38 -42.77
N GLU A 667 -9.53 17.56 -42.54
CA GLU A 667 -8.46 16.74 -43.12
C GLU A 667 -8.34 15.36 -42.45
N ASN A 668 -8.73 15.23 -41.17
CA ASN A 668 -8.48 14.02 -40.37
C ASN A 668 -9.74 13.38 -39.77
N SER A 669 -10.93 13.71 -40.26
CA SER A 669 -12.21 13.18 -39.77
C SER A 669 -12.24 11.65 -39.71
N ASN A 670 -11.80 10.98 -40.76
CA ASN A 670 -11.74 9.51 -40.82
C ASN A 670 -10.81 8.91 -39.75
N TRP A 671 -9.67 9.57 -39.51
CA TRP A 671 -8.71 9.13 -38.50
C TRP A 671 -9.27 9.31 -37.08
N LEU A 672 -9.94 10.44 -36.81
CA LEU A 672 -10.62 10.69 -35.54
C LEU A 672 -11.74 9.68 -35.27
N ARG A 673 -12.53 9.35 -36.30
CA ARG A 673 -13.55 8.29 -36.21
C ARG A 673 -12.93 6.94 -35.90
N ALA A 674 -11.80 6.58 -36.52
CA ALA A 674 -11.10 5.33 -36.22
C ALA A 674 -10.65 5.27 -34.74
N ARG A 675 -10.14 6.37 -34.17
CA ARG A 675 -9.79 6.46 -32.74
C ARG A 675 -11.01 6.34 -31.82
N TYR A 676 -12.12 6.96 -32.19
CA TYR A 676 -13.39 6.80 -31.47
C TYR A 676 -13.90 5.34 -31.55
N THR A 677 -13.84 4.73 -32.73
CA THR A 677 -14.19 3.32 -32.96
C THR A 677 -13.38 2.39 -32.08
N GLU A 678 -12.06 2.58 -31.97
CA GLU A 678 -11.21 1.78 -31.08
C GLU A 678 -11.68 1.85 -29.63
N GLY A 679 -12.03 3.05 -29.12
CA GLY A 679 -12.55 3.23 -27.78
C GLY A 679 -13.89 2.53 -27.56
N VAL A 680 -14.82 2.64 -28.52
CA VAL A 680 -16.12 1.94 -28.47
C VAL A 680 -15.91 0.43 -28.50
N VAL A 681 -15.09 -0.09 -29.41
CA VAL A 681 -14.83 -1.54 -29.50
C VAL A 681 -14.14 -2.05 -28.24
N MET A 682 -13.15 -1.32 -27.70
CA MET A 682 -12.48 -1.67 -26.44
C MET A 682 -13.50 -1.80 -25.29
N SER A 683 -14.49 -0.91 -25.20
CA SER A 683 -15.53 -1.01 -24.16
C SER A 683 -16.40 -2.28 -24.27
N LEU A 684 -16.52 -2.85 -25.48
CA LEU A 684 -17.38 -4.00 -25.75
C LEU A 684 -16.68 -5.34 -25.59
N ILE A 685 -15.37 -5.39 -25.87
CA ILE A 685 -14.61 -6.65 -25.91
C ILE A 685 -13.39 -6.66 -24.99
N GLY A 686 -13.06 -5.54 -24.36
CA GLY A 686 -11.89 -5.38 -23.50
C GLY A 686 -11.88 -6.36 -22.32
N ASN A 687 -10.69 -6.82 -21.97
CA ASN A 687 -10.47 -7.74 -20.86
C ASN A 687 -9.13 -7.45 -20.15
N SER A 688 -8.86 -8.18 -19.07
CA SER A 688 -7.66 -7.96 -18.25
C SER A 688 -6.33 -8.21 -18.97
N ARG A 689 -6.31 -8.98 -20.06
CA ARG A 689 -5.09 -9.22 -20.86
C ARG A 689 -4.71 -8.00 -21.68
N ASP A 690 -5.70 -7.22 -22.13
CA ASP A 690 -5.45 -5.97 -22.85
C ASP A 690 -4.73 -4.96 -21.97
N GLU A 691 -5.06 -4.88 -20.68
CA GLU A 691 -4.38 -3.99 -19.72
C GLU A 691 -2.89 -4.32 -19.60
N GLY A 692 -2.56 -5.62 -19.49
CA GLY A 692 -1.18 -6.11 -19.49
C GLY A 692 -0.45 -5.77 -20.80
N TYR A 693 -1.13 -6.00 -21.94
CA TYR A 693 -0.61 -5.69 -23.26
C TYR A 693 -0.34 -4.19 -23.44
N PHE A 694 -1.31 -3.32 -23.11
CA PHE A 694 -1.18 -1.86 -23.25
C PHE A 694 -0.15 -1.25 -22.31
N SER A 695 0.09 -1.86 -21.15
CA SER A 695 1.22 -1.50 -20.29
C SER A 695 2.57 -1.72 -20.99
N CYS A 696 2.72 -2.84 -21.69
CA CYS A 696 3.93 -3.14 -22.47
C CYS A 696 4.02 -2.25 -23.73
N LEU A 697 2.91 -2.07 -24.45
CA LEU A 697 2.84 -1.23 -25.64
C LEU A 697 3.25 0.22 -25.35
N ARG A 698 2.87 0.79 -24.20
CA ARG A 698 3.29 2.14 -23.79
C ARG A 698 4.82 2.27 -23.70
N LYS A 699 5.51 1.25 -23.17
CA LYS A 699 6.98 1.25 -23.09
C LYS A 699 7.61 1.21 -24.49
N LEU A 700 7.09 0.37 -25.38
CA LEU A 700 7.55 0.33 -26.78
C LEU A 700 7.22 1.63 -27.54
N PHE A 701 6.09 2.27 -27.25
CA PHE A 701 5.74 3.55 -27.85
C PHE A 701 6.73 4.64 -27.48
N MET A 702 7.19 4.70 -26.22
CA MET A 702 8.25 5.62 -25.80
C MET A 702 9.55 5.35 -26.55
N LEU A 703 9.91 4.09 -26.76
CA LEU A 703 11.07 3.71 -27.57
C LEU A 703 10.93 4.17 -29.04
N LEU A 704 9.75 3.99 -29.64
CA LEU A 704 9.47 4.45 -31.00
C LEU A 704 9.60 5.97 -31.14
N ILE A 705 9.22 6.74 -30.10
CA ILE A 705 9.42 8.19 -30.05
C ILE A 705 10.91 8.53 -29.98
N ASN A 706 11.68 7.87 -29.10
CA ASN A 706 13.12 8.09 -29.00
C ASN A 706 13.81 7.87 -30.35
N TRP A 707 13.52 6.75 -31.01
CA TRP A 707 14.05 6.47 -32.34
C TRP A 707 13.62 7.48 -33.40
N LYS A 708 12.38 8.01 -33.32
CA LYS A 708 11.93 9.08 -34.21
C LYS A 708 12.74 10.37 -34.00
N ASN A 709 13.17 10.63 -32.77
CA ASN A 709 14.00 11.77 -32.40
C ASN A 709 15.50 11.51 -32.60
N HIS A 710 15.86 10.41 -33.27
CA HIS A 710 17.25 9.97 -33.48
C HIS A 710 18.03 9.66 -32.19
N ASP A 711 17.30 9.36 -31.10
CA ASP A 711 17.88 8.93 -29.83
C ASP A 711 17.88 7.39 -29.72
N HIS A 712 18.66 6.87 -28.79
CA HIS A 712 18.83 5.45 -28.53
C HIS A 712 17.93 5.00 -27.37
N GLY A 713 17.54 3.72 -27.40
CA GLY A 713 16.85 3.08 -26.28
C GLY A 713 17.66 1.89 -25.81
N PHE A 714 17.64 1.65 -24.49
CA PHE A 714 18.40 0.55 -23.89
C PHE A 714 17.51 -0.35 -23.05
N CYS A 715 17.85 -1.63 -22.97
CA CYS A 715 17.11 -2.63 -22.20
C CYS A 715 18.07 -3.58 -21.48
N TRP A 716 17.66 -4.06 -20.30
CA TRP A 716 18.39 -5.08 -19.54
C TRP A 716 18.04 -6.50 -19.99
N ASP A 717 16.77 -6.71 -20.35
CA ASP A 717 16.24 -8.01 -20.74
C ASP A 717 15.07 -7.84 -21.72
N ILE A 718 15.42 -7.82 -23.01
CA ILE A 718 14.41 -7.68 -24.06
C ILE A 718 13.59 -8.94 -24.25
N ARG A 719 14.18 -10.11 -24.00
CA ARG A 719 13.53 -11.40 -24.22
C ARG A 719 12.37 -11.58 -23.26
N THR A 720 12.60 -11.44 -21.96
CA THR A 720 11.53 -11.57 -20.96
C THR A 720 10.49 -10.45 -21.09
N PHE A 721 10.89 -9.26 -21.55
CA PHE A 721 9.92 -8.21 -21.88
C PHE A 721 8.97 -8.66 -23.01
N CYS A 722 9.51 -9.19 -24.11
CA CYS A 722 8.72 -9.70 -25.23
C CYS A 722 7.87 -10.92 -24.84
N GLU A 723 8.39 -11.83 -24.02
CA GLU A 723 7.65 -12.99 -23.49
C GLU A 723 6.40 -12.55 -22.70
N LYS A 724 6.53 -11.55 -21.82
CA LYS A 724 5.39 -10.96 -21.09
C LYS A 724 4.37 -10.30 -22.00
N MET A 725 4.83 -9.62 -23.05
CA MET A 725 3.93 -9.02 -24.03
C MET A 725 3.19 -10.09 -24.84
N ASN A 726 3.87 -11.16 -25.23
CA ASN A 726 3.30 -12.29 -25.96
C ASN A 726 2.30 -13.09 -25.11
N GLU A 727 2.55 -13.23 -23.80
CA GLU A 727 1.63 -13.89 -22.84
C GLU A 727 0.23 -13.23 -22.83
N CYS A 728 0.16 -11.93 -23.11
CA CYS A 728 -1.11 -11.21 -23.16
C CYS A 728 -1.92 -11.48 -24.45
N LEU A 729 -1.28 -11.97 -25.52
CA LEU A 729 -1.88 -12.12 -26.86
C LEU A 729 -2.59 -13.48 -27.04
N VAL A 730 -3.66 -13.69 -26.28
CA VAL A 730 -4.38 -14.97 -26.21
C VAL A 730 -5.66 -14.99 -27.04
N ASP A 731 -6.65 -14.17 -26.69
CA ASP A 731 -8.03 -14.30 -27.20
C ASP A 731 -8.77 -12.96 -27.40
N ASN A 732 -8.06 -11.83 -27.37
CA ASN A 732 -8.64 -10.52 -27.67
C ASN A 732 -8.19 -10.00 -29.05
N PRO A 733 -9.13 -9.74 -29.98
CA PRO A 733 -8.74 -9.32 -31.33
C PRO A 733 -8.25 -7.86 -31.40
N LEU A 734 -8.61 -6.99 -30.45
CA LEU A 734 -8.17 -5.59 -30.47
C LEU A 734 -6.66 -5.46 -30.17
N SER A 735 -6.19 -6.10 -29.10
CA SER A 735 -4.76 -6.10 -28.77
C SER A 735 -3.94 -6.82 -29.85
N MET A 736 -4.48 -7.88 -30.47
CA MET A 736 -3.85 -8.52 -31.64
C MET A 736 -3.76 -7.59 -32.86
N HIS A 737 -4.83 -6.85 -33.19
CA HIS A 737 -4.81 -5.86 -34.28
C HIS A 737 -3.75 -4.78 -34.08
N LEU A 738 -3.68 -4.23 -32.86
CA LEU A 738 -2.69 -3.22 -32.49
C LEU A 738 -1.27 -3.79 -32.49
N HIS A 739 -1.11 -5.05 -32.11
CA HIS A 739 0.16 -5.76 -32.19
C HIS A 739 0.62 -5.95 -33.63
N GLN A 740 -0.26 -6.33 -34.54
CA GLN A 740 0.07 -6.44 -35.96
C GLN A 740 0.49 -5.09 -36.53
N SER A 741 -0.19 -4.00 -36.13
CA SER A 741 0.18 -2.64 -36.50
C SER A 741 1.56 -2.25 -35.95
N LEU A 742 1.87 -2.62 -34.70
CA LEU A 742 3.18 -2.43 -34.09
C LEU A 742 4.28 -3.17 -34.87
N LEU A 743 4.05 -4.44 -35.23
CA LEU A 743 5.02 -5.23 -36.00
C LEU A 743 5.30 -4.58 -37.37
N MET A 744 4.27 -4.05 -38.04
CA MET A 744 4.46 -3.29 -39.29
C MET A 744 5.29 -2.02 -39.08
N ILE A 745 5.03 -1.27 -38.01
CA ILE A 745 5.81 -0.06 -37.66
C ILE A 745 7.27 -0.44 -37.39
N LEU A 746 7.52 -1.50 -36.63
CA LEU A 746 8.87 -2.00 -36.34
C LEU A 746 9.59 -2.45 -37.62
N GLN A 747 8.88 -3.09 -38.55
CA GLN A 747 9.44 -3.49 -39.84
C GLN A 747 9.90 -2.28 -40.67
N VAL A 748 9.11 -1.20 -40.69
CA VAL A 748 9.50 0.06 -41.35
C VAL A 748 10.71 0.67 -40.63
N ARG A 749 10.71 0.70 -39.30
CA ARG A 749 11.83 1.26 -38.50
C ARG A 749 13.11 0.47 -38.66
N LYS A 750 13.05 -0.85 -38.81
CA LYS A 750 14.20 -1.69 -39.15
C LYS A 750 14.87 -1.19 -40.43
N ILE A 751 14.09 -0.95 -41.49
CA ILE A 751 14.63 -0.45 -42.76
C ILE A 751 15.25 0.94 -42.57
N THR A 752 14.58 1.86 -41.86
CA THR A 752 15.08 3.24 -41.69
C THR A 752 16.31 3.34 -40.78
N ILE A 753 16.39 2.55 -39.70
CA ILE A 753 17.47 2.68 -38.69
C ILE A 753 18.64 1.76 -39.00
N GLU A 754 18.37 0.53 -39.42
CA GLU A 754 19.40 -0.48 -39.69
C GLU A 754 19.80 -0.47 -41.17
N GLY A 755 18.87 -0.18 -42.09
CA GLY A 755 19.18 -0.07 -43.54
C GLY A 755 20.07 1.13 -43.87
N SER A 756 19.97 2.22 -43.11
CA SER A 756 20.86 3.40 -43.23
C SER A 756 22.32 3.11 -42.85
N LYS A 757 22.62 1.94 -42.26
CA LYS A 757 24.00 1.49 -42.00
C LYS A 757 24.65 0.74 -43.17
N ILE A 758 23.91 0.47 -44.26
CA ILE A 758 24.41 -0.29 -45.42
C ILE A 758 24.95 0.65 -46.54
N GLU A 759 24.73 1.97 -46.45
CA GLU A 759 25.26 2.97 -47.39
C GLU A 759 26.32 3.92 -46.77
N LEU A 760 27.11 3.44 -45.81
CA LEU A 760 28.33 4.13 -45.34
C LEU A 760 29.58 3.31 -45.61
#